data_AF-A0A9X1NGK1-F1
#
_entry.id   AF-A0A9X1NGK1-F1
#
_cell.length_a   1.000
_cell.length_b   1.000
_cell.length_c   1.000
_cell.angle_alpha   90.00
_cell.angle_beta   90.00
_cell.angle_gamma   90.00
#
_symmetry.space_group_name_H-M   'P 1'
#
loop_
_entity.id
_entity.type
_entity.pdbx_description
1 polymer ?
#
loop_
_entity_poly.entity_id
_entity_poly.type
_entity_poly.pdbx_seq_one_letter_code
_entity_poly.pdbx_strand_id
1 'polypeptide(L)'
;MTASGQHESRRPEPGVPSPSGPDQDLDVAPVFQEASFRRFRPALATSALGEWLGLLALLALAASLAGGSYARINLAVAGVLVLRLAPAVLLGPVTDALADRLNRKLVLLGADLLRAALFVSVALIGSLAWLYVAALLIEVLALLSRRARLSAAAALVPGHRTQAAGRAVRLIGYAAAFVAGLGFALLSLVNGMLATVLEVLADRPGDLALYATAALFGVAALTVTRAPIPPRPAGEVLPRESVIGSVLTGRPSITAVPTLSSLVTGMLGALATAGSVLGLAQIYARDLGAGQPGFGVLFAAVFAGLALGLRVGPQLLEGFSRFRLFGLSLVAAGLFLAALALIPNMVMAVLLTVGLGASGGVAWGVGQALLERAADHSVRARATSYLASAAQVVLLVVLAAGPLLAGLIGRHTINFTDSRSLSYNGAAFVFLIAAVLTLALGVTSYRKLDDRAGTSLRQDLRARWSSRQPSPSAAARITYPGVFVALEGGDGSGKSTQARLLAEWLRSDQGHDVVLTREPGATPLGVRLREVLLGNTAALGSRPEALLFAADRAHHVEAVVRPALARGAVVVTDRYIDSSVAYQGAGRELDGGAVQRISDWATDGLVPALTVLLDVDPMVSKARRAHDVTRGGEDRLEAEPDGFHERVRAEFLALAAQAPHRYLVIDAGLSAEEVQQLIREGVRQVLPVSARRRAELDERLAEEGQTRERRAKAEAEVLRMDADLKRRRVEEAREREESRRRARDEAERQLQQEAERELRAQESQRNREEVDRRASEAAAAAALGPVTEPVQMPPRSVQAPGADAWGPAEPTVRVQPVQPEPYSGDTNPVPQRPLRPQLPEPAPAPQRPAPPPTAAMPEIDVTALDQDEDRTIHLPDGDPGETGENPLRRRGRRQA
;
A
#
# COMPACT_ATOMS: atom_id res chain seq x y z
N MET A 1 -30.73 63.61 15.55
CA MET A 1 -30.42 63.59 17.00
C MET A 1 -30.97 62.28 17.54
N THR A 2 -30.13 61.25 17.68
CA THR A 2 -29.28 60.93 18.87
C THR A 2 -30.12 60.32 20.01
N ALA A 3 -29.89 59.10 20.48
CA ALA A 3 -28.83 58.13 20.13
C ALA A 3 -29.34 56.68 20.12
N SER A 4 -28.59 55.78 19.47
CA SER A 4 -28.85 54.33 19.45
C SER A 4 -27.84 53.63 20.36
N GLY A 5 -28.33 52.89 21.36
CA GLY A 5 -27.49 52.07 22.24
C GLY A 5 -27.08 50.76 21.55
N GLN A 6 -25.80 50.48 21.50
CA GLN A 6 -25.28 49.23 20.94
C GLN A 6 -25.38 48.10 21.98
N HIS A 7 -26.02 46.99 21.61
CA HIS A 7 -25.85 45.73 22.32
C HIS A 7 -24.59 45.03 21.78
N GLU A 8 -23.50 45.03 22.54
CA GLU A 8 -22.36 44.18 22.25
C GLU A 8 -22.72 42.70 22.46
N SER A 9 -22.85 41.98 21.35
CA SER A 9 -22.89 40.52 21.36
C SER A 9 -21.47 39.99 21.57
N ARG A 10 -21.21 39.40 22.75
CA ARG A 10 -19.96 38.67 23.02
C ARG A 10 -19.77 37.61 21.93
N ARG A 11 -18.68 37.71 21.17
CA ARG A 11 -18.27 36.65 20.25
C ARG A 11 -17.96 35.39 21.07
N PRO A 12 -18.36 34.19 20.62
CA PRO A 12 -17.77 32.98 21.18
C PRO A 12 -16.28 32.99 20.86
N GLU A 13 -15.45 32.64 21.85
CA GLU A 13 -14.02 32.44 21.61
C GLU A 13 -13.80 31.28 20.63
N PRO A 14 -12.70 31.31 19.84
CA PRO A 14 -12.35 30.20 18.96
C PRO A 14 -11.92 29.00 19.82
N GLY A 15 -12.89 28.16 20.19
CA GLY A 15 -12.66 26.97 21.01
C GLY A 15 -11.53 26.13 20.45
N VAL A 16 -10.56 25.79 21.31
CA VAL A 16 -9.43 24.93 20.98
C VAL A 16 -9.99 23.63 20.37
N PRO A 17 -9.58 23.24 19.15
CA PRO A 17 -10.12 22.04 18.53
C PRO A 17 -9.74 20.83 19.38
N SER A 18 -10.73 20.11 19.88
CA SER A 18 -10.52 18.81 20.51
C SER A 18 -9.71 17.92 19.57
N PRO A 19 -8.68 17.20 20.06
CA PRO A 19 -7.83 16.39 19.19
C PRO A 19 -8.69 15.34 18.46
N SER A 20 -8.78 15.48 17.13
CA SER A 20 -9.60 14.60 16.30
C SER A 20 -9.05 13.18 16.36
N GLY A 21 -9.91 12.23 16.75
CA GLY A 21 -9.56 10.81 16.73
C GLY A 21 -9.20 10.37 15.30
N PRO A 22 -8.20 9.48 15.11
CA PRO A 22 -7.58 9.22 13.80
C PRO A 22 -8.53 8.64 12.73
N ASP A 23 -9.72 8.16 13.09
CA ASP A 23 -10.76 7.78 12.12
C ASP A 23 -11.50 8.98 11.48
N GLN A 24 -11.57 10.14 12.14
CA GLN A 24 -12.37 11.27 11.65
C GLN A 24 -11.75 11.94 10.41
N ASP A 25 -10.42 12.02 10.31
CA ASP A 25 -9.71 12.57 9.14
C ASP A 25 -9.80 11.66 7.90
N LEU A 26 -10.40 10.48 8.02
CA LEU A 26 -10.50 9.46 6.98
C LEU A 26 -11.91 9.33 6.38
N ASP A 27 -12.93 9.98 6.95
CA ASP A 27 -14.30 9.98 6.41
C ASP A 27 -14.41 10.83 5.13
N VAL A 28 -15.04 10.26 4.12
CA VAL A 28 -15.29 10.89 2.82
C VAL A 28 -16.62 11.65 2.76
N ALA A 29 -17.55 11.43 3.70
CA ALA A 29 -18.86 12.09 3.68
C ALA A 29 -18.77 13.63 3.78
N PRO A 30 -17.93 14.24 4.65
CA PRO A 30 -17.73 15.69 4.68
C PRO A 30 -17.15 16.25 3.38
N VAL A 31 -16.31 15.47 2.68
CA VAL A 31 -15.72 15.87 1.39
C VAL A 31 -16.78 15.97 0.30
N PHE A 32 -17.76 15.06 0.27
CA PHE A 32 -18.87 15.13 -0.69
C PHE A 32 -19.84 16.30 -0.42
N GLN A 33 -19.87 16.82 0.82
CA GLN A 33 -20.66 17.99 1.22
C GLN A 33 -19.96 19.33 0.91
N GLU A 34 -18.63 19.33 0.73
CA GLU A 34 -17.85 20.52 0.42
C GLU A 34 -18.29 21.18 -0.89
N ALA A 35 -18.51 22.50 -0.89
CA ALA A 35 -19.12 23.22 -2.01
C ALA A 35 -18.23 23.26 -3.26
N SER A 36 -16.93 23.47 -3.04
CA SER A 36 -15.91 23.49 -4.09
C SER A 36 -15.71 22.11 -4.71
N PHE A 37 -15.62 21.05 -3.89
CA PHE A 37 -15.53 19.67 -4.35
C PHE A 37 -16.81 19.20 -5.06
N ARG A 38 -18.00 19.55 -4.55
CA ARG A 38 -19.29 19.22 -5.18
C ARG A 38 -19.42 19.74 -6.61
N ARG A 39 -18.82 20.90 -6.94
CA ARG A 39 -18.76 21.44 -8.31
C ARG A 39 -17.76 20.72 -9.22
N PHE A 40 -16.72 20.09 -8.66
CA PHE A 40 -15.72 19.30 -9.41
C PHE A 40 -16.11 17.82 -9.56
N ARG A 41 -16.93 17.28 -8.65
CA ARG A 41 -17.42 15.89 -8.64
C ARG A 41 -17.98 15.39 -9.98
N PRO A 42 -18.74 16.17 -10.78
CA PRO A 42 -19.21 15.71 -12.10
C PRO A 42 -18.06 15.38 -13.06
N ALA A 43 -17.03 16.23 -13.13
CA ALA A 43 -15.86 16.01 -13.97
C ALA A 43 -15.04 14.78 -13.54
N LEU A 44 -14.91 14.56 -12.23
CA LEU A 44 -14.30 13.34 -11.70
C LEU A 44 -15.08 12.09 -12.13
N ALA A 45 -16.41 12.13 -12.04
CA ALA A 45 -17.27 11.00 -12.38
C ALA A 45 -17.30 10.68 -13.88
N THR A 46 -17.46 11.68 -14.76
CA THR A 46 -17.52 11.45 -16.21
C THR A 46 -16.17 11.07 -16.81
N SER A 47 -15.07 11.70 -16.37
CA SER A 47 -13.70 11.31 -16.79
C SER A 47 -13.37 9.88 -16.34
N ALA A 48 -13.71 9.51 -15.10
CA ALA A 48 -13.52 8.12 -14.62
C ALA A 48 -14.42 7.10 -15.36
N LEU A 49 -15.66 7.46 -15.68
CA LEU A 49 -16.56 6.60 -16.45
C LEU A 49 -16.04 6.38 -17.88
N GLY A 50 -15.52 7.43 -18.53
CA GLY A 50 -14.87 7.34 -19.84
C GLY A 50 -13.57 6.51 -19.80
N GLU A 51 -12.78 6.59 -18.74
CA GLU A 51 -11.53 5.80 -18.61
C GLU A 51 -11.79 4.29 -18.56
N TRP A 52 -12.86 3.86 -17.90
CA TRP A 52 -13.27 2.45 -17.83
C TRP A 52 -14.07 2.01 -19.06
N LEU A 53 -15.05 2.79 -19.52
CA LEU A 53 -15.83 2.46 -20.72
C LEU A 53 -14.91 2.37 -21.95
N GLY A 54 -13.95 3.27 -22.06
CA GLY A 54 -12.92 3.26 -23.10
C GLY A 54 -11.95 2.09 -23.00
N LEU A 55 -11.69 1.54 -21.80
CA LEU A 55 -10.94 0.29 -21.67
C LEU A 55 -11.74 -0.87 -22.28
N LEU A 56 -13.00 -1.02 -21.88
CA LEU A 56 -13.88 -2.07 -22.39
C LEU A 56 -14.06 -1.99 -23.92
N ALA A 57 -14.26 -0.78 -24.45
CA ALA A 57 -14.43 -0.54 -25.87
C ALA A 57 -13.15 -0.81 -26.70
N LEU A 58 -11.96 -0.44 -26.21
CA LEU A 58 -10.69 -0.76 -26.90
C LEU A 58 -10.41 -2.27 -26.90
N LEU A 59 -10.69 -2.97 -25.80
CA LEU A 59 -10.56 -4.43 -25.72
C LEU A 59 -11.56 -5.12 -26.65
N ALA A 60 -12.82 -4.68 -26.63
CA ALA A 60 -13.89 -5.13 -27.51
C ALA A 60 -13.51 -5.04 -29.00
N LEU A 61 -13.03 -3.87 -29.43
CA LEU A 61 -12.62 -3.63 -30.81
C LEU A 61 -11.36 -4.43 -31.17
N ALA A 62 -10.33 -4.49 -30.32
CA ALA A 62 -9.10 -5.24 -30.62
C ALA A 62 -9.34 -6.73 -30.87
N ALA A 63 -10.23 -7.37 -30.08
CA ALA A 63 -10.64 -8.76 -30.30
C ALA A 63 -11.54 -8.98 -31.52
N SER A 64 -12.12 -7.91 -32.07
CA SER A 64 -12.81 -7.93 -33.36
C SER A 64 -11.80 -7.85 -34.50
N LEU A 65 -11.02 -6.75 -34.52
CA LEU A 65 -10.05 -6.43 -35.58
C LEU A 65 -8.94 -7.47 -35.78
N ALA A 66 -8.53 -8.19 -34.71
CA ALA A 66 -7.51 -9.23 -34.82
C ALA A 66 -7.95 -10.45 -35.66
N GLY A 67 -9.25 -10.77 -35.62
CA GLY A 67 -9.89 -11.84 -36.39
C GLY A 67 -9.33 -13.26 -36.21
N GLY A 68 -9.97 -14.21 -36.89
CA GLY A 68 -9.45 -15.58 -37.11
C GLY A 68 -9.09 -16.36 -35.84
N SER A 69 -7.84 -16.82 -35.77
CA SER A 69 -7.31 -17.76 -34.78
C SER A 69 -7.37 -17.24 -33.33
N TYR A 70 -7.77 -18.11 -32.39
CA TYR A 70 -7.89 -17.80 -30.95
C TYR A 70 -6.65 -17.11 -30.35
N ALA A 71 -5.44 -17.53 -30.74
CA ALA A 71 -4.20 -16.92 -30.28
C ALA A 71 -4.04 -15.44 -30.70
N ARG A 72 -4.47 -15.05 -31.91
CA ARG A 72 -4.44 -13.65 -32.38
C ARG A 72 -5.36 -12.76 -31.58
N ILE A 73 -6.58 -13.24 -31.30
CA ILE A 73 -7.57 -12.53 -30.48
C ILE A 73 -7.00 -12.28 -29.07
N ASN A 74 -6.44 -13.32 -28.45
CA ASN A 74 -5.82 -13.24 -27.12
C ASN A 74 -4.60 -12.30 -27.09
N LEU A 75 -3.69 -12.41 -28.07
CA LEU A 75 -2.53 -11.52 -28.19
C LEU A 75 -2.95 -10.06 -28.42
N ALA A 76 -4.03 -9.82 -29.16
CA ALA A 76 -4.51 -8.46 -29.40
C ALA A 76 -5.10 -7.81 -28.13
N VAL A 77 -5.85 -8.57 -27.34
CA VAL A 77 -6.34 -8.15 -26.00
C VAL A 77 -5.16 -7.89 -25.06
N ALA A 78 -4.16 -8.79 -25.03
CA ALA A 78 -2.93 -8.59 -24.25
C ALA A 78 -2.18 -7.30 -24.66
N GLY A 79 -2.06 -7.02 -25.96
CA GLY A 79 -1.41 -5.81 -26.47
C GLY A 79 -2.06 -4.52 -25.96
N VAL A 80 -3.40 -4.45 -25.97
CA VAL A 80 -4.13 -3.30 -25.39
C VAL A 80 -3.88 -3.19 -23.89
N LEU A 81 -3.93 -4.29 -23.14
CA LEU A 81 -3.71 -4.30 -21.69
C LEU A 81 -2.28 -3.85 -21.34
N VAL A 82 -1.26 -4.36 -22.04
CA VAL A 82 0.14 -3.94 -21.86
C VAL A 82 0.30 -2.44 -22.13
N LEU A 83 -0.21 -1.94 -23.26
CA LEU A 83 -0.08 -0.51 -23.63
C LEU A 83 -0.88 0.43 -22.71
N ARG A 84 -1.94 -0.06 -22.05
CA ARG A 84 -2.75 0.68 -21.05
C ARG A 84 -2.22 0.56 -19.61
N LEU A 85 -1.15 -0.20 -19.35
CA LEU A 85 -0.64 -0.45 -17.99
C LEU A 85 0.87 -0.21 -17.84
N ALA A 86 1.67 -0.61 -18.83
CA ALA A 86 3.12 -0.42 -18.81
C ALA A 86 3.55 1.07 -18.69
N PRO A 87 2.88 2.06 -19.31
CA PRO A 87 3.21 3.47 -19.12
C PRO A 87 3.17 3.93 -17.66
N ALA A 88 2.27 3.36 -16.84
CA ALA A 88 2.16 3.74 -15.43
C ALA A 88 3.38 3.31 -14.59
N VAL A 89 3.93 2.13 -14.91
CA VAL A 89 5.11 1.57 -14.24
C VAL A 89 6.41 2.20 -14.75
N LEU A 90 6.47 2.52 -16.05
CA LEU A 90 7.70 3.01 -16.72
C LEU A 90 7.83 4.54 -16.74
N LEU A 91 6.75 5.28 -17.02
CA LEU A 91 6.79 6.73 -17.29
C LEU A 91 6.39 7.58 -16.08
N GLY A 92 5.99 6.98 -14.96
CA GLY A 92 5.53 7.67 -13.74
C GLY A 92 6.35 8.92 -13.38
N PRO A 93 7.67 8.81 -13.11
CA PRO A 93 8.51 9.95 -12.76
C PRO A 93 8.56 11.08 -13.81
N VAL A 94 8.44 10.74 -15.10
CA VAL A 94 8.39 11.71 -16.20
C VAL A 94 7.04 12.41 -16.21
N THR A 95 5.95 11.67 -16.05
CA THR A 95 4.59 12.23 -16.00
C THR A 95 4.35 13.09 -14.76
N ASP A 96 4.94 12.74 -13.61
CA ASP A 96 4.92 13.57 -12.41
C ASP A 96 5.72 14.87 -12.61
N ALA A 97 6.95 14.78 -13.14
CA ALA A 97 7.78 15.96 -13.41
C ALA A 97 7.17 16.90 -14.47
N LEU A 98 6.37 16.38 -15.40
CA LEU A 98 5.60 17.15 -16.36
C LEU A 98 4.33 17.76 -15.72
N ALA A 99 3.56 16.98 -14.97
CA ALA A 99 2.36 17.44 -14.25
C ALA A 99 2.68 18.52 -13.21
N ASP A 100 3.88 18.49 -12.62
CA ASP A 100 4.33 19.51 -11.66
C ASP A 100 4.57 20.90 -12.29
N ARG A 101 4.79 20.98 -13.61
CA ARG A 101 5.06 22.23 -14.34
C ARG A 101 3.81 22.86 -15.00
N LEU A 102 2.70 22.12 -15.07
CA LEU A 102 1.54 22.50 -15.88
C LEU A 102 0.34 22.94 -15.03
N ASN A 103 -0.47 23.85 -15.56
CA ASN A 103 -1.69 24.30 -14.89
C ASN A 103 -2.71 23.15 -14.84
N ARG A 104 -3.09 22.74 -13.62
CA ARG A 104 -4.08 21.67 -13.33
C ARG A 104 -5.31 21.72 -14.24
N LYS A 105 -5.92 22.91 -14.43
CA LYS A 105 -7.17 23.07 -15.20
C LYS A 105 -6.96 22.88 -16.70
N LEU A 106 -5.82 23.37 -17.24
CA LEU A 106 -5.45 23.16 -18.65
C LEU A 106 -5.06 21.71 -18.93
N VAL A 107 -4.35 21.06 -18.00
CA VAL A 107 -4.01 19.63 -18.09
C VAL A 107 -5.27 18.78 -18.20
N LEU A 108 -6.27 18.99 -17.33
CA LEU A 108 -7.52 18.24 -17.35
C LEU A 108 -8.29 18.48 -18.65
N LEU A 109 -8.49 19.75 -19.01
CA LEU A 109 -9.23 20.12 -20.22
C LEU A 109 -8.58 19.54 -21.49
N GLY A 110 -7.26 19.72 -21.65
CA GLY A 110 -6.51 19.21 -22.80
C GLY A 110 -6.45 17.68 -22.84
N ALA A 111 -6.20 17.01 -21.71
CA ALA A 111 -6.08 15.56 -21.68
C ALA A 111 -7.41 14.83 -21.87
N ASP A 112 -8.55 15.41 -21.47
CA ASP A 112 -9.86 14.85 -21.77
C ASP A 112 -10.26 15.14 -23.24
N LEU A 113 -10.06 16.35 -23.78
CA LEU A 113 -10.34 16.68 -25.19
C LEU A 113 -9.49 15.85 -26.17
N LEU A 114 -8.19 15.72 -25.93
CA LEU A 114 -7.31 14.89 -26.77
C LEU A 114 -7.69 13.40 -26.70
N ARG A 115 -8.16 12.90 -25.55
CA ARG A 115 -8.70 11.55 -25.46
C ARG A 115 -10.00 11.39 -26.24
N ALA A 116 -10.91 12.36 -26.19
CA ALA A 116 -12.13 12.32 -27.00
C ALA A 116 -11.80 12.22 -28.50
N ALA A 117 -10.85 13.03 -28.99
CA ALA A 117 -10.36 12.96 -30.37
C ALA A 117 -9.71 11.61 -30.71
N LEU A 118 -8.88 11.06 -29.80
CA LEU A 118 -8.26 9.75 -30.00
C LEU A 118 -9.30 8.61 -30.06
N PHE A 119 -10.30 8.59 -29.18
CA PHE A 119 -11.37 7.59 -29.21
C PHE A 119 -12.21 7.66 -30.49
N VAL A 120 -12.53 8.86 -30.99
CA VAL A 120 -13.17 9.04 -32.30
C VAL A 120 -12.27 8.53 -33.43
N SER A 121 -10.96 8.86 -33.41
CA SER A 121 -10.03 8.41 -34.45
C SER A 121 -9.91 6.88 -34.52
N VAL A 122 -10.01 6.18 -33.38
CA VAL A 122 -9.97 4.70 -33.35
C VAL A 122 -11.18 4.10 -34.05
N ALA A 123 -12.38 4.62 -33.77
CA ALA A 123 -13.63 4.18 -34.41
C ALA A 123 -13.63 4.48 -35.93
N LEU A 124 -13.14 5.65 -36.34
CA LEU A 124 -13.08 6.04 -37.74
C LEU A 124 -12.01 5.29 -38.56
N ILE A 125 -10.85 4.96 -37.97
CA ILE A 125 -9.73 4.34 -38.69
C ILE A 125 -9.81 2.81 -38.69
N GLY A 126 -10.40 2.18 -37.68
CA GLY A 126 -10.66 0.73 -37.66
C GLY A 126 -9.42 -0.18 -37.76
N SER A 127 -8.20 0.35 -37.57
CA SER A 127 -6.94 -0.41 -37.72
C SER A 127 -6.38 -0.82 -36.37
N LEU A 128 -6.01 -2.11 -36.23
CA LEU A 128 -5.41 -2.64 -35.00
C LEU A 128 -4.07 -1.95 -34.65
N ALA A 129 -3.28 -1.57 -35.67
CA ALA A 129 -2.04 -0.82 -35.47
C ALA A 129 -2.30 0.59 -34.91
N TRP A 130 -3.31 1.30 -35.45
CA TRP A 130 -3.70 2.60 -34.91
C TRP A 130 -4.31 2.48 -33.51
N LEU A 131 -5.11 1.45 -33.26
CA LEU A 131 -5.69 1.15 -31.94
C LEU A 131 -4.60 1.05 -30.87
N TYR A 132 -3.47 0.40 -31.15
CA TYR A 132 -2.33 0.35 -30.23
C TYR A 132 -1.66 1.71 -30.00
N VAL A 133 -1.40 2.49 -31.05
CA VAL A 133 -0.82 3.84 -30.92
C VAL A 133 -1.75 4.74 -30.10
N ALA A 134 -3.05 4.73 -30.41
CA ALA A 134 -4.06 5.48 -29.68
C ALA A 134 -4.18 5.01 -28.23
N ALA A 135 -4.20 3.71 -27.95
CA ALA A 135 -4.28 3.16 -26.58
C ALA A 135 -3.10 3.62 -25.71
N LEU A 136 -1.88 3.65 -26.27
CA LEU A 136 -0.69 4.18 -25.61
C LEU A 136 -0.81 5.68 -25.32
N LEU A 137 -1.21 6.48 -26.32
CA LEU A 137 -1.38 7.93 -26.18
C LEU A 137 -2.49 8.29 -25.16
N ILE A 138 -3.61 7.56 -25.20
CA ILE A 138 -4.72 7.65 -24.24
C ILE A 138 -4.20 7.41 -22.82
N GLU A 139 -3.29 6.45 -22.60
CA GLU A 139 -2.76 6.14 -21.27
C GLU A 139 -1.74 7.18 -20.77
N VAL A 140 -0.89 7.72 -21.66
CA VAL A 140 0.01 8.83 -21.32
C VAL A 140 -0.78 10.07 -20.89
N LEU A 141 -1.89 10.36 -21.56
CA LEU A 141 -2.83 11.41 -21.17
C LEU A 141 -3.58 11.08 -19.86
N ALA A 142 -3.90 9.80 -19.63
CA ALA A 142 -4.55 9.34 -18.40
C ALA A 142 -3.65 9.50 -17.17
N LEU A 143 -2.35 9.21 -17.27
CA LEU A 143 -1.37 9.46 -16.20
C LEU A 143 -1.37 10.94 -15.78
N LEU A 144 -1.25 11.83 -16.76
CA LEU A 144 -1.21 13.28 -16.54
C LEU A 144 -2.51 13.79 -15.86
N SER A 145 -3.68 13.31 -16.30
CA SER A 145 -4.95 13.70 -15.71
C SER A 145 -5.25 13.04 -14.36
N ARG A 146 -4.71 11.84 -14.07
CA ARG A 146 -4.81 11.22 -12.73
C ARG A 146 -4.06 12.05 -11.69
N ARG A 147 -2.82 12.48 -12.00
CA ARG A 147 -2.03 13.38 -11.13
C ARG A 147 -2.74 14.73 -10.95
N ALA A 148 -3.25 15.32 -12.03
CA ALA A 148 -3.98 16.59 -11.96
C ALA A 148 -5.31 16.49 -11.19
N ARG A 149 -6.09 15.40 -11.32
CA ARG A 149 -7.34 15.18 -10.57
C ARG A 149 -7.09 15.07 -9.07
N LEU A 150 -6.06 14.33 -8.65
CA LEU A 150 -5.68 14.21 -7.24
C LEU A 150 -5.21 15.54 -6.66
N SER A 151 -4.35 16.28 -7.37
CA SER A 151 -3.86 17.59 -6.93
C SER A 151 -4.98 18.66 -6.91
N ALA A 152 -5.93 18.61 -7.84
CA ALA A 152 -7.11 19.47 -7.83
C ALA A 152 -8.07 19.12 -6.68
N ALA A 153 -8.34 17.82 -6.45
CA ALA A 153 -9.19 17.37 -5.36
C ALA A 153 -8.67 17.79 -3.97
N ALA A 154 -7.36 17.65 -3.74
CA ALA A 154 -6.72 18.10 -2.50
C ALA A 154 -6.80 19.63 -2.31
N ALA A 155 -6.71 20.41 -3.40
CA ALA A 155 -6.75 21.87 -3.36
C ALA A 155 -8.17 22.48 -3.29
N LEU A 156 -9.22 21.65 -3.27
CA LEU A 156 -10.64 22.08 -3.22
C LEU A 156 -11.29 21.87 -1.85
N VAL A 157 -10.52 21.43 -0.85
CA VAL A 157 -11.00 20.94 0.46
C VAL A 157 -10.01 21.38 1.55
N PRO A 158 -10.45 21.68 2.79
CA PRO A 158 -9.54 22.05 3.89
C PRO A 158 -8.40 21.04 4.15
N GLY A 159 -7.23 21.55 4.55
CA GLY A 159 -5.97 20.79 4.62
C GLY A 159 -6.03 19.46 5.37
N HIS A 160 -6.74 19.41 6.50
CA HIS A 160 -6.91 18.18 7.30
C HIS A 160 -7.63 17.06 6.53
N ARG A 161 -8.50 17.40 5.56
CA ARG A 161 -9.27 16.43 4.76
C ARG A 161 -8.63 16.06 3.42
N THR A 162 -7.38 16.48 3.16
CA THR A 162 -6.67 16.19 1.90
C THR A 162 -6.55 14.68 1.63
N GLN A 163 -6.33 13.87 2.68
CA GLN A 163 -6.31 12.41 2.59
C GLN A 163 -7.69 11.83 2.25
N ALA A 164 -8.75 12.32 2.90
CA ALA A 164 -10.13 11.96 2.61
C ALA A 164 -10.53 12.35 1.16
N ALA A 165 -10.08 13.48 0.64
CA ALA A 165 -10.26 13.84 -0.77
C ALA A 165 -9.60 12.83 -1.72
N GLY A 166 -8.39 12.36 -1.38
CA GLY A 166 -7.73 11.25 -2.09
C GLY A 166 -8.50 9.92 -2.01
N ARG A 167 -9.12 9.60 -0.85
CA ARG A 167 -10.02 8.43 -0.69
C ARG A 167 -11.28 8.59 -1.56
N ALA A 168 -11.91 9.76 -1.58
CA ALA A 168 -13.12 10.06 -2.35
C ALA A 168 -12.90 9.94 -3.87
N VAL A 169 -11.79 10.44 -4.41
CA VAL A 169 -11.45 10.28 -5.84
C VAL A 169 -11.33 8.81 -6.24
N ARG A 170 -10.72 7.97 -5.40
CA ARG A 170 -10.62 6.51 -5.66
C ARG A 170 -11.98 5.83 -5.59
N LEU A 171 -12.84 6.21 -4.64
CA LEU A 171 -14.20 5.67 -4.51
C LEU A 171 -15.06 5.99 -5.75
N ILE A 172 -14.99 7.22 -6.27
CA ILE A 172 -15.63 7.60 -7.55
C ILE A 172 -15.10 6.71 -8.69
N GLY A 173 -13.78 6.47 -8.74
CA GLY A 173 -13.15 5.61 -9.74
C GLY A 173 -13.64 4.16 -9.72
N TYR A 174 -13.86 3.55 -8.55
CA TYR A 174 -14.40 2.19 -8.45
C TYR A 174 -15.90 2.11 -8.77
N ALA A 175 -16.69 3.09 -8.34
CA ALA A 175 -18.11 3.17 -8.71
C ALA A 175 -18.28 3.34 -10.24
N ALA A 176 -17.42 4.15 -10.87
CA ALA A 176 -17.39 4.32 -12.32
C ALA A 176 -17.05 3.02 -13.08
N ALA A 177 -16.24 2.12 -12.51
CA ALA A 177 -15.93 0.82 -13.14
C ALA A 177 -17.18 -0.07 -13.26
N PHE A 178 -17.96 -0.18 -12.18
CA PHE A 178 -19.22 -0.93 -12.18
C PHE A 178 -20.23 -0.36 -13.20
N VAL A 179 -20.42 0.97 -13.20
CA VAL A 179 -21.33 1.65 -14.13
C VAL A 179 -20.83 1.55 -15.57
N ALA A 180 -19.52 1.57 -15.82
CA ALA A 180 -18.94 1.35 -17.14
C ALA A 180 -19.18 -0.08 -17.66
N GLY A 181 -19.11 -1.11 -16.80
CA GLY A 181 -19.43 -2.50 -17.20
C GLY A 181 -20.88 -2.67 -17.65
N LEU A 182 -21.83 -2.16 -16.86
CA LEU A 182 -23.26 -2.19 -17.22
C LEU A 182 -23.56 -1.31 -18.44
N GLY A 183 -22.96 -0.12 -18.50
CA GLY A 183 -23.06 0.78 -19.65
C GLY A 183 -22.52 0.13 -20.92
N PHE A 184 -21.35 -0.50 -20.87
CA PHE A 184 -20.77 -1.23 -22.00
C PHE A 184 -21.69 -2.39 -22.46
N ALA A 185 -22.26 -3.14 -21.53
CA ALA A 185 -23.20 -4.23 -21.86
C ALA A 185 -24.45 -3.69 -22.59
N LEU A 186 -25.05 -2.62 -22.08
CA LEU A 186 -26.21 -1.96 -22.69
C LEU A 186 -25.88 -1.37 -24.07
N LEU A 187 -24.77 -0.64 -24.20
CA LEU A 187 -24.34 -0.04 -25.46
C LEU A 187 -23.98 -1.12 -26.50
N SER A 188 -23.45 -2.28 -26.07
CA SER A 188 -23.21 -3.44 -26.94
C SER A 188 -24.50 -4.07 -27.45
N LEU A 189 -25.53 -4.20 -26.60
CA LEU A 189 -26.86 -4.67 -27.01
C LEU A 189 -27.50 -3.71 -28.01
N VAL A 190 -27.45 -2.40 -27.73
CA VAL A 190 -27.99 -1.36 -28.64
C VAL A 190 -27.22 -1.33 -29.97
N ASN A 191 -25.88 -1.48 -29.96
CA ASN A 191 -25.08 -1.60 -31.19
C ASN A 191 -25.50 -2.84 -32.01
N GLY A 192 -25.79 -3.97 -31.36
CA GLY A 192 -26.29 -5.18 -32.02
C GLY A 192 -27.69 -5.03 -32.61
N MET A 193 -28.61 -4.37 -31.90
CA MET A 193 -29.97 -4.09 -32.39
C MET A 193 -30.00 -3.04 -33.52
N LEU A 194 -29.09 -2.06 -33.51
CA LEU A 194 -28.95 -1.10 -34.60
C LEU A 194 -28.28 -1.73 -35.83
N ALA A 195 -27.33 -2.66 -35.64
CA ALA A 195 -26.64 -3.34 -36.73
C ALA A 195 -27.56 -4.20 -37.62
N THR A 196 -28.75 -4.62 -37.15
CA THR A 196 -29.75 -5.30 -37.98
C THR A 196 -30.63 -4.36 -38.81
N VAL A 197 -30.46 -3.04 -38.67
CA VAL A 197 -31.26 -2.00 -39.36
C VAL A 197 -30.37 -1.01 -40.13
N LEU A 198 -29.12 -0.80 -39.67
CA LEU A 198 -28.17 0.15 -40.22
C LEU A 198 -26.89 -0.59 -40.63
N GLU A 199 -26.70 -0.80 -41.94
CA GLU A 199 -25.53 -1.48 -42.52
C GLU A 199 -24.20 -0.85 -42.04
N VAL A 200 -24.18 0.47 -41.83
CA VAL A 200 -23.02 1.23 -41.30
C VAL A 200 -22.53 0.73 -39.94
N LEU A 201 -23.37 0.05 -39.15
CA LEU A 201 -23.01 -0.57 -37.87
C LEU A 201 -22.79 -2.09 -37.95
N ALA A 202 -23.15 -2.76 -39.06
CA ALA A 202 -23.05 -4.21 -39.21
C ALA A 202 -21.60 -4.71 -39.06
N ASP A 203 -20.66 -4.07 -39.76
CA ASP A 203 -19.23 -4.39 -39.71
C ASP A 203 -18.48 -3.77 -38.51
N ARG A 204 -19.18 -3.04 -37.62
CA ARG A 204 -18.56 -2.23 -36.54
C ARG A 204 -19.08 -2.58 -35.14
N PRO A 205 -18.80 -3.79 -34.63
CA PRO A 205 -19.27 -4.23 -33.31
C PRO A 205 -18.47 -3.56 -32.18
N GLY A 206 -19.06 -2.53 -31.56
CA GLY A 206 -18.52 -1.83 -30.38
C GLY A 206 -18.24 -0.34 -30.58
N ASP A 207 -18.38 0.16 -31.81
CA ASP A 207 -18.19 1.57 -32.18
C ASP A 207 -19.01 2.53 -31.30
N LEU A 208 -20.26 2.15 -31.01
CA LEU A 208 -21.16 2.95 -30.18
C LEU A 208 -20.60 3.20 -28.76
N ALA A 209 -19.84 2.25 -28.21
CA ALA A 209 -19.14 2.44 -26.93
C ALA A 209 -17.90 3.36 -27.03
N LEU A 210 -17.22 3.41 -28.18
CA LEU A 210 -16.13 4.35 -28.45
C LEU A 210 -16.65 5.79 -28.59
N TYR A 211 -17.73 6.00 -29.34
CA TYR A 211 -18.38 7.32 -29.45
C TYR A 211 -18.97 7.78 -28.10
N ALA A 212 -19.61 6.89 -27.33
CA ALA A 212 -20.06 7.19 -25.97
C ALA A 212 -18.89 7.56 -25.04
N THR A 213 -17.75 6.87 -25.15
CA THR A 213 -16.52 7.21 -24.41
C THR A 213 -16.01 8.61 -24.77
N ALA A 214 -15.93 8.93 -26.07
CA ALA A 214 -15.51 10.26 -26.51
C ALA A 214 -16.45 11.36 -26.02
N ALA A 215 -17.77 11.13 -26.04
CA ALA A 215 -18.76 12.04 -25.49
C ALA A 215 -18.59 12.24 -23.97
N LEU A 216 -18.31 11.18 -23.20
CA LEU A 216 -18.02 11.30 -21.76
C LEU A 216 -16.80 12.17 -21.47
N PHE A 217 -15.72 12.05 -22.25
CA PHE A 217 -14.56 12.92 -22.15
C PHE A 217 -14.86 14.36 -22.57
N GLY A 218 -15.70 14.58 -23.60
CA GLY A 218 -16.20 15.92 -23.95
C GLY A 218 -17.02 16.57 -22.82
N VAL A 219 -17.87 15.80 -22.13
CA VAL A 219 -18.63 16.26 -20.97
C VAL A 219 -17.72 16.47 -19.75
N ALA A 220 -16.68 15.67 -19.56
CA ALA A 220 -15.64 15.90 -18.54
C ALA A 220 -14.93 17.23 -18.80
N ALA A 221 -14.41 17.45 -20.01
CA ALA A 221 -13.82 18.72 -20.44
C ALA A 221 -14.75 19.92 -20.18
N LEU A 222 -16.02 19.84 -20.58
CA LEU A 222 -17.02 20.90 -20.35
C LEU A 222 -17.25 21.15 -18.85
N THR A 223 -17.35 20.12 -18.02
CA THR A 223 -17.56 20.27 -16.57
C THR A 223 -16.32 20.77 -15.84
N VAL A 224 -15.09 20.46 -16.31
CA VAL A 224 -13.84 21.07 -15.84
C VAL A 224 -13.84 22.59 -16.02
N THR A 225 -14.41 23.13 -17.11
CA THR A 225 -14.49 24.61 -17.29
C THR A 225 -15.24 25.29 -16.14
N ARG A 226 -16.30 24.65 -15.63
CA ARG A 226 -17.18 25.14 -14.54
C ARG A 226 -16.64 24.85 -13.13
N ALA A 227 -15.62 24.00 -13.00
CA ALA A 227 -15.02 23.66 -11.72
C ALA A 227 -14.09 24.80 -11.19
N PRO A 228 -14.17 25.16 -9.90
CA PRO A 228 -13.40 26.25 -9.29
C PRO A 228 -11.97 25.81 -8.92
N ILE A 229 -11.26 25.15 -9.84
CA ILE A 229 -9.93 24.58 -9.61
C ILE A 229 -8.89 25.71 -9.48
N PRO A 230 -8.21 25.87 -8.34
CA PRO A 230 -7.20 26.91 -8.18
C PRO A 230 -5.91 26.56 -8.95
N PRO A 231 -5.19 27.57 -9.48
CA PRO A 231 -3.85 27.38 -10.03
C PRO A 231 -2.90 26.81 -8.95
N ARG A 232 -1.80 26.18 -9.38
CA ARG A 232 -0.82 25.60 -8.46
C ARG A 232 0.08 26.71 -7.89
N PRO A 233 0.32 26.78 -6.57
CA PRO A 233 1.36 27.64 -6.02
C PRO A 233 2.75 27.16 -6.46
N ALA A 234 3.64 28.09 -6.81
CA ALA A 234 5.01 27.74 -7.20
C ALA A 234 5.85 27.34 -5.98
N GLY A 235 6.70 26.31 -6.13
CA GLY A 235 7.70 25.91 -5.13
C GLY A 235 7.47 24.54 -4.45
N GLU A 236 6.24 24.00 -4.46
CA GLU A 236 5.95 22.72 -3.78
C GLU A 236 6.44 21.51 -4.61
N VAL A 237 7.68 21.08 -4.32
CA VAL A 237 8.32 19.88 -4.87
C VAL A 237 7.95 18.67 -4.02
N LEU A 238 7.07 17.81 -4.54
CA LEU A 238 6.73 16.54 -3.90
C LEU A 238 7.82 15.48 -4.16
N PRO A 239 8.04 14.52 -3.23
CA PRO A 239 9.00 13.43 -3.43
C PRO A 239 8.75 12.64 -4.72
N ARG A 240 9.84 12.30 -5.41
CA ARG A 240 9.82 11.55 -6.69
C ARG A 240 10.26 10.10 -6.47
N GLU A 241 9.30 9.22 -6.17
CA GLU A 241 9.55 7.78 -6.11
C GLU A 241 9.13 7.10 -7.42
N SER A 242 10.05 6.36 -8.04
CA SER A 242 9.73 5.48 -9.17
C SER A 242 9.09 4.18 -8.68
N VAL A 243 7.99 3.75 -9.32
CA VAL A 243 7.23 2.52 -8.98
C VAL A 243 8.13 1.27 -8.91
N ILE A 244 9.11 1.13 -9.82
CA ILE A 244 10.05 0.01 -9.81
C ILE A 244 11.02 0.13 -8.63
N GLY A 245 11.54 1.34 -8.37
CA GLY A 245 12.43 1.61 -7.24
C GLY A 245 11.80 1.33 -5.88
N SER A 246 10.58 1.81 -5.62
CA SER A 246 9.87 1.58 -4.35
C SER A 246 9.52 0.10 -4.11
N VAL A 247 9.27 -0.68 -5.16
CA VAL A 247 9.15 -2.15 -5.05
C VAL A 247 10.47 -2.78 -4.65
N LEU A 248 11.59 -2.41 -5.30
CA LEU A 248 12.90 -2.99 -5.02
C LEU A 248 13.46 -2.62 -3.65
N THR A 249 13.33 -1.35 -3.23
CA THR A 249 13.81 -0.87 -1.92
C THR A 249 12.87 -1.20 -0.76
N GLY A 250 11.56 -1.29 -1.00
CA GLY A 250 10.58 -1.61 0.03
C GLY A 250 10.53 -3.09 0.42
N ARG A 251 10.86 -4.00 -0.51
CA ARG A 251 10.74 -5.45 -0.30
C ARG A 251 11.49 -5.99 0.93
N PRO A 252 12.78 -5.68 1.16
CA PRO A 252 13.54 -6.26 2.29
C PRO A 252 12.90 -5.94 3.64
N SER A 253 12.52 -4.67 3.84
CA SER A 253 11.91 -4.14 5.08
C SER A 253 10.56 -4.77 5.43
N ILE A 254 9.87 -5.37 4.45
CA ILE A 254 8.57 -6.03 4.62
C ILE A 254 8.78 -7.54 4.82
N THR A 255 9.70 -8.16 4.07
CA THR A 255 10.05 -9.58 4.25
C THR A 255 10.70 -9.86 5.61
N ALA A 256 11.30 -8.85 6.25
CA ALA A 256 11.83 -8.94 7.61
C ALA A 256 10.76 -9.20 8.70
N VAL A 257 9.48 -8.93 8.43
CA VAL A 257 8.37 -9.13 9.38
C VAL A 257 7.42 -10.20 8.82
N PRO A 258 7.48 -11.46 9.29
CA PRO A 258 6.79 -12.58 8.63
C PRO A 258 5.27 -12.44 8.50
N THR A 259 4.61 -11.82 9.48
CA THR A 259 3.17 -11.53 9.46
C THR A 259 2.82 -10.49 8.40
N LEU A 260 3.52 -9.35 8.41
CA LEU A 260 3.37 -8.28 7.41
C LEU A 260 3.68 -8.76 5.98
N SER A 261 4.74 -9.56 5.81
CA SER A 261 5.08 -10.18 4.52
C SER A 261 3.97 -11.11 4.03
N SER A 262 3.34 -11.88 4.92
CA SER A 262 2.25 -12.79 4.56
C SER A 262 0.97 -12.01 4.22
N LEU A 263 0.64 -10.98 5.00
CA LEU A 263 -0.47 -10.06 4.75
C LEU A 263 -0.35 -9.37 3.38
N VAL A 264 0.78 -8.72 3.11
CA VAL A 264 1.03 -8.02 1.83
C VAL A 264 1.01 -8.99 0.65
N THR A 265 1.61 -10.18 0.79
CA THR A 265 1.59 -11.20 -0.27
C THR A 265 0.16 -11.70 -0.55
N GLY A 266 -0.64 -11.92 0.48
CA GLY A 266 -2.06 -12.29 0.32
C GLY A 266 -2.88 -11.20 -0.35
N MET A 267 -2.65 -9.91 -0.03
CA MET A 267 -3.36 -8.78 -0.65
C MET A 267 -3.02 -8.66 -2.14
N LEU A 268 -1.75 -8.87 -2.50
CA LEU A 268 -1.32 -8.95 -3.91
C LEU A 268 -1.91 -10.20 -4.59
N GLY A 269 -2.08 -11.32 -3.87
CA GLY A 269 -2.77 -12.52 -4.34
C GLY A 269 -4.26 -12.28 -4.64
N ALA A 270 -4.99 -11.59 -3.77
CA ALA A 270 -6.39 -11.18 -4.03
C ALA A 270 -6.49 -10.31 -5.29
N LEU A 271 -5.57 -9.36 -5.46
CA LEU A 271 -5.51 -8.50 -6.64
C LEU A 271 -5.18 -9.29 -7.91
N ALA A 272 -4.25 -10.24 -7.86
CA ALA A 272 -3.97 -11.16 -8.96
C ALA A 272 -5.18 -12.02 -9.31
N THR A 273 -5.93 -12.50 -8.32
CA THR A 273 -7.15 -13.29 -8.50
C THR A 273 -8.19 -12.50 -9.30
N ALA A 274 -8.51 -11.28 -8.87
CA ALA A 274 -9.44 -10.40 -9.57
C ALA A 274 -8.90 -9.95 -10.94
N GLY A 275 -7.60 -9.66 -11.03
CA GLY A 275 -6.91 -9.29 -12.26
C GLY A 275 -7.00 -10.37 -13.35
N SER A 276 -6.86 -11.66 -12.98
CA SER A 276 -6.97 -12.74 -13.95
C SER A 276 -8.36 -12.80 -14.58
N VAL A 277 -9.42 -12.66 -13.77
CA VAL A 277 -10.80 -12.56 -14.24
C VAL A 277 -10.98 -11.35 -15.15
N LEU A 278 -10.53 -10.16 -14.74
CA LEU A 278 -10.70 -8.93 -15.53
C LEU A 278 -9.98 -8.98 -16.90
N GLY A 279 -8.79 -9.58 -16.97
CA GLY A 279 -8.03 -9.70 -18.22
C GLY A 279 -8.62 -10.72 -19.20
N LEU A 280 -9.23 -11.79 -18.68
CA LEU A 280 -9.81 -12.87 -19.49
C LEU A 280 -11.33 -12.75 -19.69
N ALA A 281 -12.03 -11.89 -18.95
CA ALA A 281 -13.50 -11.78 -18.97
C ALA A 281 -14.09 -11.63 -20.38
N GLN A 282 -13.38 -10.95 -21.28
CA GLN A 282 -13.80 -10.79 -22.66
C GLN A 282 -13.71 -12.09 -23.47
N ILE A 283 -12.58 -12.79 -23.37
CA ILE A 283 -12.34 -14.06 -24.05
C ILE A 283 -13.29 -15.12 -23.49
N TYR A 284 -13.45 -15.15 -22.17
CA TYR A 284 -14.36 -16.07 -21.49
C TYR A 284 -15.84 -15.81 -21.82
N ALA A 285 -16.30 -14.55 -21.82
CA ALA A 285 -17.67 -14.22 -22.26
C ALA A 285 -17.93 -14.61 -23.73
N ARG A 286 -16.92 -14.47 -24.61
CA ARG A 286 -17.00 -14.91 -26.01
C ARG A 286 -17.03 -16.44 -26.12
N ASP A 287 -16.25 -17.15 -25.32
CA ASP A 287 -16.22 -18.62 -25.28
C ASP A 287 -17.49 -19.23 -24.65
N LEU A 288 -18.16 -18.52 -23.75
CA LEU A 288 -19.49 -18.85 -23.21
C LEU A 288 -20.66 -18.40 -24.13
N GLY A 289 -20.38 -17.87 -25.33
CA GLY A 289 -21.40 -17.42 -26.28
C GLY A 289 -22.13 -16.11 -25.93
N ALA A 290 -21.76 -15.44 -24.83
CA ALA A 290 -22.42 -14.22 -24.34
C ALA A 290 -21.89 -12.91 -24.98
N GLY A 291 -20.80 -12.99 -25.76
CA GLY A 291 -20.30 -11.89 -26.60
C GLY A 291 -19.88 -10.62 -25.84
N GLN A 292 -19.92 -9.48 -26.52
CA GLN A 292 -19.61 -8.17 -25.91
C GLN A 292 -20.57 -7.79 -24.75
N PRO A 293 -21.90 -8.03 -24.82
CA PRO A 293 -22.79 -7.80 -23.68
C PRO A 293 -22.35 -8.59 -22.44
N GLY A 294 -22.04 -9.87 -22.59
CA GLY A 294 -21.58 -10.73 -21.50
C GLY A 294 -20.26 -10.25 -20.87
N PHE A 295 -19.33 -9.75 -21.68
CA PHE A 295 -18.08 -9.16 -21.18
C PHE A 295 -18.35 -7.98 -20.22
N GLY A 296 -19.23 -7.06 -20.60
CA GLY A 296 -19.62 -5.94 -19.74
C GLY A 296 -20.27 -6.38 -18.41
N VAL A 297 -21.11 -7.42 -18.45
CA VAL A 297 -21.76 -7.98 -17.25
C VAL A 297 -20.75 -8.70 -16.34
N LEU A 298 -19.80 -9.49 -16.87
CA LEU A 298 -18.74 -10.10 -16.05
C LEU A 298 -17.81 -9.05 -15.43
N PHE A 299 -17.46 -8.00 -16.20
CA PHE A 299 -16.67 -6.90 -15.67
C PHE A 299 -17.41 -6.18 -14.52
N ALA A 300 -18.70 -5.86 -14.71
CA ALA A 300 -19.52 -5.28 -13.64
C ALA A 300 -19.64 -6.21 -12.43
N ALA A 301 -19.75 -7.53 -12.63
CA ALA A 301 -19.86 -8.52 -11.55
C ALA A 301 -18.66 -8.50 -10.59
N VAL A 302 -17.43 -8.32 -11.10
CA VAL A 302 -16.21 -8.20 -10.26
C VAL A 302 -16.35 -7.01 -9.30
N PHE A 303 -16.72 -5.83 -9.83
CA PHE A 303 -16.84 -4.61 -9.02
C PHE A 303 -18.07 -4.59 -8.11
N ALA A 304 -19.19 -5.21 -8.52
CA ALA A 304 -20.36 -5.42 -7.69
C ALA A 304 -20.03 -6.31 -6.48
N GLY A 305 -19.34 -7.42 -6.72
CA GLY A 305 -18.79 -8.28 -5.67
C GLY A 305 -17.85 -7.50 -4.76
N LEU A 306 -16.86 -6.80 -5.32
CA LEU A 306 -15.88 -6.02 -4.54
C LEU A 306 -16.55 -5.01 -3.59
N ALA A 307 -17.55 -4.28 -4.09
CA ALA A 307 -18.31 -3.32 -3.29
C ALA A 307 -19.15 -3.99 -2.19
N LEU A 308 -19.78 -5.14 -2.50
CA LEU A 308 -20.52 -5.94 -1.53
C LEU A 308 -19.58 -6.44 -0.41
N GLY A 309 -18.43 -7.02 -0.77
CA GLY A 309 -17.42 -7.52 0.16
C GLY A 309 -16.84 -6.45 1.09
N LEU A 310 -16.52 -5.27 0.53
CA LEU A 310 -16.01 -4.14 1.30
C LEU A 310 -17.05 -3.55 2.28
N ARG A 311 -18.33 -3.51 1.88
CA ARG A 311 -19.41 -2.98 2.73
C ARG A 311 -19.87 -3.97 3.81
N VAL A 312 -20.15 -5.21 3.40
CA VAL A 312 -20.88 -6.20 4.20
C VAL A 312 -19.95 -7.16 4.93
N GLY A 313 -18.73 -7.38 4.41
CA GLY A 313 -17.71 -8.23 5.01
C GLY A 313 -17.33 -7.87 6.46
N PRO A 314 -17.07 -6.59 6.77
CA PRO A 314 -16.80 -6.18 8.15
C PRO A 314 -17.99 -6.40 9.09
N GLN A 315 -19.22 -6.27 8.59
CA GLN A 315 -20.47 -6.28 9.36
C GLN A 315 -20.98 -7.69 9.68
N LEU A 316 -20.98 -8.60 8.70
CA LEU A 316 -21.43 -9.99 8.92
C LEU A 316 -20.51 -10.78 9.86
N LEU A 317 -19.30 -10.29 10.12
CA LEU A 317 -18.24 -11.03 10.80
C LEU A 317 -17.61 -10.22 11.95
N GLU A 318 -18.37 -9.28 12.53
CA GLU A 318 -17.96 -8.51 13.70
C GLU A 318 -17.54 -9.44 14.86
N GLY A 319 -16.37 -9.17 15.45
CA GLY A 319 -15.74 -10.00 16.48
C GLY A 319 -15.11 -11.32 16.01
N PHE A 320 -15.14 -11.66 14.72
CA PHE A 320 -14.32 -12.76 14.19
C PHE A 320 -12.88 -12.28 14.05
N SER A 321 -11.90 -13.18 14.14
CA SER A 321 -10.50 -12.80 13.94
C SER A 321 -10.31 -12.21 12.54
N ARG A 322 -9.83 -10.97 12.48
CA ARG A 322 -9.50 -10.27 11.22
C ARG A 322 -8.40 -11.03 10.46
N PHE A 323 -7.43 -11.61 11.17
CA PHE A 323 -6.37 -12.41 10.56
C PHE A 323 -6.88 -13.74 9.98
N ARG A 324 -7.75 -14.47 10.70
CA ARG A 324 -8.42 -15.67 10.18
C ARG A 324 -9.28 -15.32 8.96
N LEU A 325 -10.07 -14.26 9.03
CA LEU A 325 -10.95 -13.82 7.95
C LEU A 325 -10.18 -13.48 6.68
N PHE A 326 -9.03 -12.83 6.79
CA PHE A 326 -8.14 -12.56 5.66
C PHE A 326 -7.72 -13.85 4.94
N GLY A 327 -7.25 -14.86 5.67
CA GLY A 327 -6.89 -16.16 5.08
C GLY A 327 -8.09 -16.91 4.47
N LEU A 328 -9.23 -16.94 5.17
CA LEU A 328 -10.43 -17.64 4.72
C LEU A 328 -11.07 -16.99 3.47
N SER A 329 -11.05 -15.66 3.38
CA SER A 329 -11.59 -14.93 2.22
C SER A 329 -10.71 -15.11 0.96
N LEU A 330 -9.39 -15.27 1.12
CA LEU A 330 -8.52 -15.72 0.02
C LEU A 330 -8.85 -17.15 -0.44
N VAL A 331 -9.07 -18.09 0.49
CA VAL A 331 -9.50 -19.45 0.15
C VAL A 331 -10.85 -19.43 -0.58
N ALA A 332 -11.82 -18.65 -0.09
CA ALA A 332 -13.13 -18.50 -0.75
C ALA A 332 -13.00 -17.92 -2.17
N ALA A 333 -12.16 -16.90 -2.38
CA ALA A 333 -11.90 -16.34 -3.71
C ALA A 333 -11.29 -17.39 -4.66
N GLY A 334 -10.37 -18.22 -4.17
CA GLY A 334 -9.80 -19.34 -4.93
C GLY A 334 -10.84 -20.43 -5.28
N LEU A 335 -11.74 -20.77 -4.35
CA LEU A 335 -12.85 -21.71 -4.60
C LEU A 335 -13.84 -21.16 -5.63
N PHE A 336 -14.22 -19.89 -5.54
CA PHE A 336 -15.07 -19.25 -6.55
C PHE A 336 -14.38 -19.19 -7.92
N LEU A 337 -13.06 -18.99 -8.00
CA LEU A 337 -12.33 -19.00 -9.26
C LEU A 337 -12.23 -20.42 -9.86
N ALA A 338 -12.02 -21.45 -9.03
CA ALA A 338 -12.07 -22.84 -9.48
C ALA A 338 -13.47 -23.22 -10.00
N ALA A 339 -14.54 -22.83 -9.29
CA ALA A 339 -15.91 -23.03 -9.76
C ALA A 339 -16.19 -22.25 -11.06
N LEU A 340 -15.72 -21.01 -11.19
CA LEU A 340 -15.82 -20.20 -12.40
C LEU A 340 -15.13 -20.86 -13.60
N ALA A 341 -14.00 -21.54 -13.37
CA ALA A 341 -13.26 -22.31 -14.37
C ALA A 341 -13.94 -23.65 -14.74
N LEU A 342 -14.65 -24.29 -13.80
CA LEU A 342 -15.21 -25.63 -13.98
C LEU A 342 -16.68 -25.64 -14.44
N ILE A 343 -17.40 -24.51 -14.34
CA ILE A 343 -18.82 -24.40 -14.67
C ILE A 343 -18.97 -23.45 -15.89
N PRO A 344 -18.94 -23.98 -17.13
CA PRO A 344 -19.04 -23.18 -18.35
C PRO A 344 -20.50 -22.75 -18.64
N ASN A 345 -21.06 -21.93 -17.77
CA ASN A 345 -22.41 -21.35 -17.91
C ASN A 345 -22.37 -19.87 -17.55
N MET A 346 -22.94 -19.01 -18.41
CA MET A 346 -22.84 -17.56 -18.26
C MET A 346 -23.50 -17.02 -16.98
N VAL A 347 -24.66 -17.54 -16.59
CA VAL A 347 -25.38 -17.08 -15.38
C VAL A 347 -24.59 -17.48 -14.13
N MET A 348 -24.10 -18.72 -14.08
CA MET A 348 -23.21 -19.16 -13.01
C MET A 348 -21.91 -18.36 -13.00
N ALA A 349 -21.31 -18.07 -14.15
CA ALA A 349 -20.09 -17.27 -14.24
C ALA A 349 -20.27 -15.87 -13.62
N VAL A 350 -21.40 -15.21 -13.85
CA VAL A 350 -21.74 -13.93 -13.20
C VAL A 350 -21.87 -14.09 -11.69
N LEU A 351 -22.64 -15.07 -11.19
CA LEU A 351 -22.84 -15.29 -9.76
C LEU A 351 -21.53 -15.64 -9.02
N LEU A 352 -20.72 -16.53 -9.61
CA LEU A 352 -19.41 -16.93 -9.08
C LEU A 352 -18.42 -15.76 -9.11
N THR A 353 -18.49 -14.89 -10.13
CA THR A 353 -17.68 -13.66 -10.20
C THR A 353 -18.08 -12.65 -9.13
N VAL A 354 -19.37 -12.52 -8.78
CA VAL A 354 -19.81 -11.71 -7.62
C VAL A 354 -19.29 -12.31 -6.32
N GLY A 355 -19.35 -13.64 -6.13
CA GLY A 355 -18.81 -14.33 -4.96
C GLY A 355 -17.29 -14.17 -4.81
N LEU A 356 -16.55 -14.27 -5.92
CA LEU A 356 -15.11 -14.00 -6.01
C LEU A 356 -14.79 -12.55 -5.67
N GLY A 357 -15.51 -11.60 -6.27
CA GLY A 357 -15.35 -10.17 -5.99
C GLY A 357 -15.63 -9.84 -4.54
N ALA A 358 -16.69 -10.41 -3.95
CA ALA A 358 -17.02 -10.24 -2.53
C ALA A 358 -15.91 -10.80 -1.64
N SER A 359 -15.43 -12.00 -1.91
CA SER A 359 -14.32 -12.62 -1.19
C SER A 359 -13.04 -11.77 -1.28
N GLY A 360 -12.70 -11.26 -2.47
CA GLY A 360 -11.60 -10.31 -2.66
C GLY A 360 -11.80 -8.97 -1.94
N GLY A 361 -13.04 -8.48 -1.87
CA GLY A 361 -13.40 -7.26 -1.13
C GLY A 361 -13.24 -7.40 0.38
N VAL A 362 -13.63 -8.56 0.94
CA VAL A 362 -13.33 -8.92 2.33
C VAL A 362 -11.82 -8.96 2.56
N ALA A 363 -11.08 -9.72 1.74
CA ALA A 363 -9.63 -9.84 1.87
C ALA A 363 -8.91 -8.49 1.78
N TRP A 364 -9.33 -7.61 0.87
CA TRP A 364 -8.74 -6.28 0.72
C TRP A 364 -9.08 -5.34 1.88
N GLY A 365 -10.36 -5.24 2.26
CA GLY A 365 -10.79 -4.35 3.34
C GLY A 365 -10.22 -4.76 4.70
N VAL A 366 -10.24 -6.06 5.00
CA VAL A 366 -9.62 -6.62 6.21
C VAL A 366 -8.09 -6.48 6.15
N GLY A 367 -7.48 -6.70 4.98
CA GLY A 367 -6.04 -6.53 4.78
C GLY A 367 -5.56 -5.10 5.05
N GLN A 368 -6.28 -4.09 4.52
CA GLN A 368 -6.00 -2.68 4.81
C GLN A 368 -6.18 -2.38 6.30
N ALA A 369 -7.27 -2.85 6.93
CA ALA A 369 -7.52 -2.62 8.36
C ALA A 369 -6.53 -3.34 9.30
N LEU A 370 -5.84 -4.39 8.83
CA LEU A 370 -4.71 -5.02 9.53
C LEU A 370 -3.40 -4.26 9.30
N LEU A 371 -3.20 -3.71 8.10
CA LEU A 371 -2.04 -2.90 7.74
C LEU A 371 -2.06 -1.52 8.45
N GLU A 372 -3.23 -0.90 8.57
CA GLU A 372 -3.43 0.36 9.30
C GLU A 372 -3.15 0.20 10.80
N ARG A 373 -3.30 -1.02 11.35
CA ARG A 373 -2.99 -1.40 12.74
C ARG A 373 -1.52 -1.72 13.02
N ALA A 374 -0.62 -1.63 12.03
CA ALA A 374 0.82 -1.81 12.27
C ALA A 374 1.35 -0.71 13.22
N ALA A 375 1.97 -1.12 14.33
CA ALA A 375 2.26 -0.24 15.47
C ALA A 375 3.22 0.93 15.15
N ASP A 376 4.20 0.72 14.25
CA ASP A 376 5.08 1.80 13.80
C ASP A 376 4.54 2.47 12.53
N HIS A 377 4.36 3.79 12.61
CA HIS A 377 4.02 4.67 11.50
C HIS A 377 4.99 4.52 10.32
N SER A 378 6.29 4.31 10.58
CA SER A 378 7.33 4.20 9.56
C SER A 378 7.25 2.86 8.81
N VAL A 379 7.02 1.73 9.51
CA VAL A 379 6.72 0.42 8.90
C VAL A 379 5.44 0.50 8.08
N ARG A 380 4.36 1.09 8.63
CA ARG A 380 3.08 1.26 7.94
C ARG A 380 3.22 2.03 6.63
N ALA A 381 3.94 3.17 6.64
CA ALA A 381 4.17 3.99 5.45
C ALA A 381 5.01 3.29 4.36
N ARG A 382 6.08 2.57 4.75
CA ARG A 382 6.87 1.75 3.80
C ARG A 382 6.03 0.63 3.18
N ALA A 383 5.22 -0.05 4.01
CA ALA A 383 4.38 -1.16 3.56
C ALA A 383 3.21 -0.72 2.66
N THR A 384 2.60 0.44 2.89
CA THR A 384 1.57 0.97 1.99
C THR A 384 2.15 1.48 0.66
N SER A 385 3.32 2.12 0.65
CA SER A 385 4.02 2.52 -0.59
C SER A 385 4.37 1.28 -1.43
N TYR A 386 5.04 0.30 -0.83
CA TYR A 386 5.35 -0.97 -1.50
C TYR A 386 4.09 -1.70 -2.00
N LEU A 387 3.04 -1.82 -1.17
CA LEU A 387 1.79 -2.47 -1.58
C LEU A 387 1.17 -1.77 -2.80
N ALA A 388 1.15 -0.43 -2.83
CA ALA A 388 0.62 0.35 -3.94
C ALA A 388 1.45 0.19 -5.22
N SER A 389 2.78 0.18 -5.13
CA SER A 389 3.66 0.00 -6.29
C SER A 389 3.69 -1.45 -6.79
N ALA A 390 3.77 -2.43 -5.89
CA ALA A 390 3.72 -3.85 -6.22
C ALA A 390 2.35 -4.25 -6.80
N ALA A 391 1.25 -3.64 -6.33
CA ALA A 391 -0.09 -3.84 -6.90
C ALA A 391 -0.14 -3.48 -8.38
N GLN A 392 0.49 -2.38 -8.80
CA GLN A 392 0.54 -1.98 -10.22
C GLN A 392 1.34 -2.98 -11.06
N VAL A 393 2.49 -3.45 -10.56
CA VAL A 393 3.34 -4.43 -11.25
C VAL A 393 2.63 -5.79 -11.36
N VAL A 394 2.02 -6.28 -10.27
CA VAL A 394 1.24 -7.54 -10.27
C VAL A 394 0.05 -7.44 -11.21
N LEU A 395 -0.69 -6.33 -11.20
CA LEU A 395 -1.85 -6.14 -12.07
C LEU A 395 -1.45 -6.06 -13.55
N LEU A 396 -0.36 -5.38 -13.89
CA LEU A 396 0.25 -5.38 -15.23
C LEU A 396 0.63 -6.80 -15.67
N VAL A 397 1.39 -7.53 -14.85
CA VAL A 397 1.84 -8.89 -15.17
C VAL A 397 0.66 -9.83 -15.39
N VAL A 398 -0.35 -9.81 -14.52
CA VAL A 398 -1.51 -10.70 -14.61
C VAL A 398 -2.43 -10.36 -15.79
N LEU A 399 -2.71 -9.07 -16.02
CA LEU A 399 -3.55 -8.65 -17.16
C LEU A 399 -2.86 -8.89 -18.51
N ALA A 400 -1.53 -8.80 -18.58
CA ALA A 400 -0.78 -9.17 -19.78
C ALA A 400 -0.67 -10.68 -19.97
N ALA A 401 -0.24 -11.42 -18.94
CA ALA A 401 0.04 -12.84 -19.04
C ALA A 401 -1.22 -13.71 -19.17
N GLY A 402 -2.35 -13.30 -18.57
CA GLY A 402 -3.60 -14.07 -18.59
C GLY A 402 -4.05 -14.43 -20.02
N PRO A 403 -4.34 -13.44 -20.89
CA PRO A 403 -4.68 -13.70 -22.28
C PRO A 403 -3.56 -14.37 -23.07
N LEU A 404 -2.28 -14.03 -22.84
CA LEU A 404 -1.16 -14.69 -23.55
C LEU A 404 -1.12 -16.19 -23.26
N LEU A 405 -1.26 -16.61 -21.99
CA LEU A 405 -1.32 -18.00 -21.59
C LEU A 405 -2.57 -18.70 -22.14
N ALA A 406 -3.74 -18.05 -22.08
CA ALA A 406 -4.96 -18.59 -22.67
C ALA A 406 -4.83 -18.78 -24.20
N GLY A 407 -4.21 -17.83 -24.89
CA GLY A 407 -3.94 -17.88 -26.33
C GLY A 407 -2.95 -18.99 -26.73
N LEU A 408 -1.96 -19.27 -25.87
CA LEU A 408 -1.00 -20.38 -26.05
C LEU A 408 -1.63 -21.76 -25.80
N ILE A 409 -2.53 -21.86 -24.82
CA ILE A 409 -3.26 -23.10 -24.52
C ILE A 409 -4.33 -23.39 -25.59
N GLY A 410 -5.03 -22.36 -26.08
CA GLY A 410 -6.02 -22.52 -27.15
C GLY A 410 -7.38 -22.99 -26.65
N ARG A 411 -7.97 -23.97 -27.35
CA ARG A 411 -9.23 -24.63 -26.99
C ARG A 411 -9.08 -26.14 -27.17
N HIS A 412 -9.53 -26.92 -26.18
CA HIS A 412 -9.45 -28.38 -26.20
C HIS A 412 -10.87 -28.97 -26.08
N THR A 413 -11.28 -29.75 -27.07
CA THR A 413 -12.55 -30.49 -27.08
C THR A 413 -12.32 -31.96 -26.74
N ILE A 414 -12.82 -32.39 -25.58
CA ILE A 414 -12.79 -33.79 -25.15
C ILE A 414 -14.13 -34.44 -25.51
N ASN A 415 -14.12 -35.37 -26.46
CA ASN A 415 -15.31 -36.11 -26.86
C ASN A 415 -15.45 -37.36 -25.97
N PHE A 416 -16.51 -37.42 -25.17
CA PHE A 416 -16.84 -38.56 -24.31
C PHE A 416 -17.82 -39.55 -24.97
N THR A 417 -18.61 -39.08 -25.92
CA THR A 417 -19.57 -39.85 -26.72
C THR A 417 -19.92 -39.02 -27.97
N ASP A 418 -20.47 -39.62 -29.02
CA ASP A 418 -20.87 -38.91 -30.26
C ASP A 418 -21.86 -37.75 -30.01
N SER A 419 -22.61 -37.81 -28.90
CA SER A 419 -23.55 -36.77 -28.45
C SER A 419 -23.05 -35.92 -27.27
N ARG A 420 -21.81 -36.11 -26.80
CA ARG A 420 -21.25 -35.46 -25.59
C ARG A 420 -19.78 -35.06 -25.77
N SER A 421 -19.56 -33.81 -26.16
CA SER A 421 -18.24 -33.16 -26.17
C SER A 421 -18.13 -32.08 -25.09
N LEU A 422 -17.06 -32.11 -24.29
CA LEU A 422 -16.71 -31.04 -23.35
C LEU A 422 -15.63 -30.15 -23.97
N SER A 423 -15.98 -28.91 -24.29
CA SER A 423 -15.02 -27.90 -24.75
C SER A 423 -14.47 -27.12 -23.56
N TYR A 424 -13.17 -27.20 -23.33
CA TYR A 424 -12.47 -26.46 -22.30
C TYR A 424 -11.51 -25.45 -22.94
N ASN A 425 -11.64 -24.17 -22.56
CA ASN A 425 -10.94 -23.06 -23.19
C ASN A 425 -9.71 -22.61 -22.37
N GLY A 426 -8.76 -21.95 -23.03
CA GLY A 426 -7.53 -21.47 -22.41
C GLY A 426 -7.78 -20.49 -21.26
N ALA A 427 -8.84 -19.67 -21.32
CA ALA A 427 -9.23 -18.79 -20.22
C ALA A 427 -9.60 -19.58 -18.96
N ALA A 428 -10.37 -20.67 -19.09
CA ALA A 428 -10.72 -21.56 -17.99
C ALA A 428 -9.49 -22.29 -17.42
N PHE A 429 -8.55 -22.75 -18.25
CA PHE A 429 -7.28 -23.30 -17.76
C PHE A 429 -6.47 -22.28 -16.96
N VAL A 430 -6.37 -21.03 -17.42
CA VAL A 430 -5.67 -19.97 -16.68
C VAL A 430 -6.40 -19.61 -15.39
N PHE A 431 -7.74 -19.61 -15.37
CA PHE A 431 -8.52 -19.49 -14.13
C PHE A 431 -8.24 -20.65 -13.17
N LEU A 432 -8.12 -21.89 -13.63
CA LEU A 432 -7.80 -23.04 -12.78
C LEU A 432 -6.39 -22.92 -12.17
N ILE A 433 -5.40 -22.50 -12.96
CA ILE A 433 -4.02 -22.22 -12.49
C ILE A 433 -4.04 -21.10 -11.44
N ALA A 434 -4.71 -19.98 -11.73
CA ALA A 434 -4.86 -18.86 -10.80
C ALA A 434 -5.59 -19.29 -9.52
N ALA A 435 -6.64 -20.11 -9.62
CA ALA A 435 -7.37 -20.64 -8.47
C ALA A 435 -6.47 -21.49 -7.56
N VAL A 436 -5.65 -22.38 -8.11
CA VAL A 436 -4.70 -23.19 -7.33
C VAL A 436 -3.67 -22.29 -6.61
N LEU A 437 -3.14 -21.27 -7.28
CA LEU A 437 -2.24 -20.29 -6.67
C LEU A 437 -2.93 -19.49 -5.55
N THR A 438 -4.16 -19.03 -5.77
CA THR A 438 -4.96 -18.30 -4.77
C THR A 438 -5.33 -19.18 -3.57
N LEU A 439 -5.67 -20.46 -3.78
CA LEU A 439 -5.91 -21.42 -2.71
C LEU A 439 -4.64 -21.66 -1.88
N ALA A 440 -3.48 -21.85 -2.53
CA ALA A 440 -2.20 -21.99 -1.85
C ALA A 440 -1.84 -20.74 -1.04
N LEU A 441 -2.03 -19.54 -1.60
CA LEU A 441 -1.83 -18.26 -0.91
C LEU A 441 -2.83 -18.07 0.24
N GLY A 442 -4.08 -18.48 0.10
CA GLY A 442 -5.09 -18.40 1.15
C GLY A 442 -4.80 -19.35 2.32
N VAL A 443 -4.47 -20.61 2.04
CA VAL A 443 -4.10 -21.61 3.06
C VAL A 443 -2.81 -21.23 3.77
N THR A 444 -1.80 -20.73 3.05
CA THR A 444 -0.55 -20.29 3.68
C THR A 444 -0.71 -18.99 4.47
N SER A 445 -1.51 -18.03 3.98
CA SER A 445 -1.86 -16.82 4.75
C SER A 445 -2.65 -17.15 6.01
N TYR A 446 -3.66 -18.02 5.91
CA TYR A 446 -4.40 -18.51 7.08
C TYR A 446 -3.47 -19.15 8.11
N ARG A 447 -2.63 -20.11 7.72
CA ARG A 447 -1.68 -20.78 8.62
C ARG A 447 -0.63 -19.86 9.25
N LYS A 448 -0.18 -18.81 8.55
CA LYS A 448 0.83 -17.86 9.04
C LYS A 448 0.27 -16.68 9.83
N LEU A 449 -1.05 -16.48 9.80
CA LEU A 449 -1.72 -15.35 10.46
C LEU A 449 -2.73 -15.79 11.53
N ASP A 450 -3.00 -17.10 11.71
CA ASP A 450 -3.96 -17.58 12.72
C ASP A 450 -3.52 -17.19 14.15
N ASP A 451 -4.19 -16.17 14.69
CA ASP A 451 -4.04 -15.59 16.02
C ASP A 451 -4.76 -16.40 17.12
N ARG A 452 -5.48 -17.47 16.74
CA ARG A 452 -6.23 -18.36 17.63
C ARG A 452 -5.91 -19.84 17.42
N ALA A 453 -4.67 -20.13 16.98
CA ALA A 453 -4.17 -21.49 16.76
C ALA A 453 -4.47 -22.39 17.98
N GLY A 454 -5.16 -23.50 17.73
CA GLY A 454 -5.69 -24.42 18.77
C GLY A 454 -7.23 -24.44 18.86
N THR A 455 -7.91 -23.32 18.59
CA THR A 455 -9.38 -23.32 18.45
C THR A 455 -9.78 -23.80 17.06
N SER A 456 -10.66 -24.82 16.95
CA SER A 456 -11.07 -25.30 15.62
C SER A 456 -12.01 -24.31 14.92
N LEU A 457 -11.85 -24.16 13.61
CA LEU A 457 -12.72 -23.29 12.79
C LEU A 457 -14.21 -23.64 12.93
N ARG A 458 -14.53 -24.93 13.14
CA ARG A 458 -15.90 -25.41 13.37
C ARG A 458 -16.47 -24.96 14.71
N GLN A 459 -15.65 -24.85 15.76
CA GLN A 459 -16.08 -24.28 17.05
C GLN A 459 -16.28 -22.76 16.94
N ASP A 460 -15.35 -22.03 16.32
CA ASP A 460 -15.44 -20.56 16.14
C ASP A 460 -16.71 -20.18 15.33
N LEU A 461 -17.02 -20.93 14.27
CA LEU A 461 -18.27 -20.78 13.49
C LEU A 461 -19.52 -21.20 14.27
N ARG A 462 -19.50 -22.36 14.95
CA ARG A 462 -20.68 -22.87 15.69
C ARG A 462 -21.03 -21.99 16.88
N ALA A 463 -20.04 -21.49 17.60
CA ALA A 463 -20.21 -20.58 18.73
C ALA A 463 -20.88 -19.26 18.32
N ARG A 464 -20.76 -18.86 17.05
CA ARG A 464 -21.43 -17.67 16.47
C ARG A 464 -22.84 -17.94 15.95
N TRP A 465 -23.12 -19.17 15.50
CA TRP A 465 -24.46 -19.56 15.06
C TRP A 465 -25.39 -19.87 16.24
N SER A 466 -24.85 -20.40 17.34
CA SER A 466 -25.52 -20.31 18.65
C SER A 466 -25.44 -18.87 19.16
N SER A 467 -26.52 -18.33 19.72
CA SER A 467 -26.61 -16.94 20.20
C SER A 467 -25.80 -16.61 21.47
N ARG A 468 -24.82 -17.45 21.85
CA ARG A 468 -23.79 -17.11 22.86
C ARG A 468 -22.72 -16.24 22.20
N GLN A 469 -22.82 -14.92 22.35
CA GLN A 469 -21.74 -14.00 21.98
C GLN A 469 -20.42 -14.46 22.64
N PRO A 470 -19.34 -14.73 21.88
CA PRO A 470 -18.02 -14.93 22.45
C PRO A 470 -17.57 -13.65 23.16
N SER A 471 -16.98 -13.77 24.35
CA SER A 471 -16.47 -12.60 25.08
C SER A 471 -15.35 -11.89 24.29
N PRO A 472 -15.18 -10.56 24.42
CA PRO A 472 -14.13 -9.82 23.71
C PRO A 472 -12.68 -10.20 24.04
N SER A 473 -12.42 -11.08 25.02
CA SER A 473 -11.09 -11.52 25.53
C SER A 473 -10.04 -12.07 24.53
N ALA A 474 -10.30 -11.99 23.21
CA ALA A 474 -9.32 -12.25 22.15
C ALA A 474 -9.22 -11.09 21.13
N ALA A 475 -9.67 -9.89 21.50
CA ALA A 475 -9.52 -8.68 20.71
C ALA A 475 -8.06 -8.17 20.80
N ALA A 476 -7.27 -8.44 19.75
CA ALA A 476 -5.97 -7.82 19.47
C ALA A 476 -5.03 -7.65 20.68
N ARG A 477 -4.11 -8.60 20.89
CA ARG A 477 -2.94 -8.40 21.75
C ARG A 477 -2.19 -7.12 21.31
N ILE A 478 -2.39 -6.02 22.03
CA ILE A 478 -1.48 -4.87 21.99
C ILE A 478 -0.12 -5.42 22.37
N THR A 479 0.77 -5.52 21.40
CA THR A 479 2.07 -6.18 21.58
C THR A 479 3.01 -5.20 22.26
N TYR A 480 2.80 -5.05 23.57
CA TYR A 480 3.67 -4.31 24.45
C TYR A 480 5.09 -4.91 24.43
N PRO A 481 6.15 -4.09 24.59
CA PRO A 481 7.51 -4.59 24.72
C PRO A 481 7.77 -5.29 26.08
N GLY A 482 6.87 -5.09 27.05
CA GLY A 482 6.87 -5.78 28.35
C GLY A 482 5.98 -7.03 28.37
N VAL A 483 6.12 -7.83 29.42
CA VAL A 483 5.41 -9.12 29.57
C VAL A 483 4.60 -9.14 30.85
N PHE A 484 3.35 -9.59 30.76
CA PHE A 484 2.42 -9.67 31.89
C PHE A 484 2.24 -11.12 32.35
N VAL A 485 2.48 -11.38 33.63
CA VAL A 485 2.29 -12.68 34.28
C VAL A 485 1.33 -12.50 35.46
N ALA A 486 0.31 -13.35 35.53
CA ALA A 486 -0.62 -13.40 36.67
C ALA A 486 -0.41 -14.70 37.45
N LEU A 487 -0.47 -14.63 38.79
CA LEU A 487 -0.58 -15.79 39.66
C LEU A 487 -2.03 -15.90 40.15
N GLU A 488 -2.61 -17.08 39.99
CA GLU A 488 -4.03 -17.38 40.21
C GLU A 488 -4.22 -18.65 41.05
N GLY A 489 -5.42 -18.86 41.58
CA GLY A 489 -5.76 -19.97 42.48
C GLY A 489 -6.44 -19.53 43.78
N GLY A 490 -6.87 -20.52 44.58
CA GLY A 490 -7.60 -20.33 45.85
C GLY A 490 -6.78 -19.61 46.94
N ASP A 491 -7.41 -19.24 48.05
CA ASP A 491 -6.71 -18.66 49.21
C ASP A 491 -5.89 -19.72 49.95
N GLY A 492 -4.78 -19.34 50.60
CA GLY A 492 -3.83 -20.29 51.22
C GLY A 492 -2.91 -21.05 50.24
N SER A 493 -3.05 -20.85 48.92
CA SER A 493 -2.20 -21.49 47.88
C SER A 493 -0.78 -20.94 47.74
N GLY A 494 -0.44 -19.84 48.42
CA GLY A 494 0.91 -19.26 48.39
C GLY A 494 1.19 -18.25 47.27
N LYS A 495 0.19 -17.83 46.47
CA LYS A 495 0.34 -16.87 45.36
C LYS A 495 1.22 -15.66 45.70
N SER A 496 0.94 -14.95 46.79
CA SER A 496 1.66 -13.73 47.18
C SER A 496 3.15 -14.01 47.44
N THR A 497 3.47 -15.15 48.06
CA THR A 497 4.84 -15.62 48.29
C THR A 497 5.55 -15.90 46.98
N GLN A 498 4.89 -16.65 46.08
CA GLN A 498 5.46 -17.00 44.78
C GLN A 498 5.62 -15.79 43.86
N ALA A 499 4.67 -14.85 43.87
CA ALA A 499 4.74 -13.60 43.12
C ALA A 499 5.94 -12.74 43.57
N ARG A 500 6.18 -12.66 44.89
CA ARG A 500 7.36 -12.00 45.46
C ARG A 500 8.66 -12.69 45.03
N LEU A 501 8.78 -14.00 45.26
CA LEU A 501 9.98 -14.78 44.90
C LEU A 501 10.29 -14.73 43.40
N LEU A 502 9.26 -14.73 42.55
CA LEU A 502 9.37 -14.56 41.10
C LEU A 502 9.86 -13.16 40.73
N ALA A 503 9.27 -12.11 41.32
CA ALA A 503 9.68 -10.73 41.04
C ALA A 503 11.10 -10.42 41.53
N GLU A 504 11.54 -11.01 42.64
CA GLU A 504 12.93 -10.97 43.10
C GLU A 504 13.87 -11.63 42.08
N TRP A 505 13.58 -12.88 41.70
CA TRP A 505 14.38 -13.65 40.73
C TRP A 505 14.51 -12.95 39.37
N LEU A 506 13.42 -12.35 38.87
CA LEU A 506 13.42 -11.63 37.59
C LEU A 506 14.29 -10.36 37.63
N ARG A 507 14.42 -9.72 38.80
CA ARG A 507 15.30 -8.56 39.01
C ARG A 507 16.76 -9.00 39.16
N SER A 508 17.04 -9.92 40.08
CA SER A 508 18.41 -10.33 40.44
C SER A 508 19.11 -11.16 39.34
N ASP A 509 18.46 -12.21 38.88
CA ASP A 509 19.11 -13.27 38.10
C ASP A 509 18.95 -13.06 36.59
N GLN A 510 17.91 -12.33 36.17
CA GLN A 510 17.57 -12.10 34.76
C GLN A 510 17.74 -10.64 34.32
N GLY A 511 17.83 -9.69 35.26
CA GLY A 511 18.11 -8.27 34.99
C GLY A 511 16.97 -7.55 34.27
N HIS A 512 15.71 -7.86 34.60
CA HIS A 512 14.55 -7.11 34.13
C HIS A 512 14.17 -5.94 35.06
N ASP A 513 13.58 -4.90 34.49
CA ASP A 513 12.65 -4.04 35.23
C ASP A 513 11.39 -4.87 35.52
N VAL A 514 10.95 -4.89 36.78
CA VAL A 514 9.85 -5.74 37.24
C VAL A 514 8.93 -4.97 38.17
N VAL A 515 7.66 -4.90 37.81
CA VAL A 515 6.58 -4.39 38.67
C VAL A 515 5.88 -5.59 39.32
N LEU A 516 5.96 -5.68 40.65
CA LEU A 516 5.16 -6.60 41.44
C LEU A 516 3.90 -5.86 41.88
N THR A 517 2.74 -6.48 41.70
CA THR A 517 1.43 -5.87 41.97
C THR A 517 0.38 -6.91 42.42
N ARG A 518 -0.84 -6.49 42.75
CA ARG A 518 -1.92 -7.37 43.25
C ARG A 518 -3.32 -6.79 43.03
N GLU A 519 -4.34 -7.64 42.95
CA GLU A 519 -5.75 -7.23 42.92
C GLU A 519 -6.57 -7.84 44.07
N PRO A 520 -7.40 -7.06 44.80
CA PRO A 520 -7.45 -5.60 44.83
C PRO A 520 -6.36 -5.01 45.74
N GLY A 521 -6.09 -3.70 45.61
CA GLY A 521 -5.21 -2.98 46.54
C GLY A 521 -3.75 -2.82 46.10
N ALA A 522 -3.55 -2.51 44.82
CA ALA A 522 -2.28 -1.99 44.26
C ALA A 522 -2.28 -0.48 43.99
N THR A 523 -3.41 0.21 44.14
CA THR A 523 -3.56 1.66 43.95
C THR A 523 -4.19 2.30 45.19
N PRO A 524 -4.08 3.64 45.40
CA PRO A 524 -4.73 4.30 46.54
C PRO A 524 -6.25 4.13 46.59
N LEU A 525 -6.91 4.11 45.42
CA LEU A 525 -8.31 3.72 45.29
C LEU A 525 -8.52 2.24 45.67
N GLY A 526 -7.68 1.37 45.12
CA GLY A 526 -7.73 -0.07 45.35
C GLY A 526 -7.56 -0.49 46.81
N VAL A 527 -6.79 0.26 47.61
CA VAL A 527 -6.66 0.00 49.06
C VAL A 527 -8.01 0.19 49.75
N ARG A 528 -8.71 1.30 49.47
CA ARG A 528 -10.06 1.57 50.01
C ARG A 528 -11.08 0.55 49.49
N LEU A 529 -10.98 0.14 48.22
CA LEU A 529 -11.84 -0.91 47.67
C LEU A 529 -11.54 -2.28 48.30
N ARG A 530 -10.28 -2.59 48.63
CA ARG A 530 -9.89 -3.81 49.34
C ARG A 530 -10.48 -3.87 50.75
N GLU A 531 -10.49 -2.76 51.47
CA GLU A 531 -11.11 -2.65 52.80
C GLU A 531 -12.61 -2.98 52.74
N VAL A 532 -13.34 -2.41 51.77
CA VAL A 532 -14.78 -2.70 51.54
C VAL A 532 -15.04 -4.13 51.03
N LEU A 533 -14.14 -4.67 50.21
CA LEU A 533 -14.31 -5.99 49.60
C LEU A 533 -13.99 -7.14 50.57
N LEU A 534 -12.98 -7.01 51.42
CA LEU A 534 -12.45 -8.11 52.24
C LEU A 534 -12.63 -7.93 53.75
N GLY A 535 -12.87 -6.69 54.22
CA GLY A 535 -13.14 -6.42 55.63
C GLY A 535 -14.53 -6.84 56.09
N ASN A 536 -14.72 -6.90 57.42
CA ASN A 536 -16.00 -7.22 58.08
C ASN A 536 -17.02 -6.05 58.05
N THR A 537 -17.04 -5.26 56.98
CA THR A 537 -18.09 -4.27 56.72
C THR A 537 -19.41 -4.94 56.31
N ALA A 538 -20.51 -4.19 56.37
CA ALA A 538 -21.87 -4.70 56.17
C ALA A 538 -22.06 -5.50 54.87
N ALA A 539 -22.98 -6.48 54.91
CA ALA A 539 -23.14 -7.54 53.91
C ALA A 539 -23.23 -7.03 52.46
N LEU A 540 -22.14 -7.23 51.70
CA LEU A 540 -22.02 -6.84 50.30
C LEU A 540 -22.62 -7.93 49.38
N GLY A 541 -23.61 -7.56 48.57
CA GLY A 541 -24.21 -8.48 47.60
C GLY A 541 -23.27 -8.83 46.43
N SER A 542 -23.44 -10.03 45.85
CA SER A 542 -22.56 -10.58 44.79
C SER A 542 -22.36 -9.66 43.56
N ARG A 543 -23.39 -8.91 43.16
CA ARG A 543 -23.30 -7.99 42.01
C ARG A 543 -22.48 -6.73 42.34
N PRO A 544 -22.76 -6.00 43.44
CA PRO A 544 -21.84 -4.99 43.97
C PRO A 544 -20.40 -5.48 44.15
N GLU A 545 -20.19 -6.68 44.69
CA GLU A 545 -18.86 -7.30 44.83
C GLU A 545 -18.13 -7.37 43.48
N ALA A 546 -18.74 -7.99 42.47
CA ALA A 546 -18.17 -8.09 41.12
C ALA A 546 -17.90 -6.72 40.46
N LEU A 547 -18.76 -5.73 40.70
CA LEU A 547 -18.61 -4.36 40.17
C LEU A 547 -17.42 -3.63 40.80
N LEU A 548 -17.22 -3.76 42.12
CA LEU A 548 -16.09 -3.13 42.81
C LEU A 548 -14.74 -3.78 42.46
N PHE A 549 -14.70 -5.11 42.28
CA PHE A 549 -13.52 -5.80 41.72
C PHE A 549 -13.19 -5.31 40.30
N ALA A 550 -14.19 -5.11 39.44
CA ALA A 550 -13.97 -4.58 38.09
C ALA A 550 -13.49 -3.10 38.12
N ALA A 551 -13.94 -2.30 39.09
CA ALA A 551 -13.54 -0.91 39.25
C ALA A 551 -12.09 -0.75 39.76
N ASP A 552 -11.66 -1.55 40.75
CA ASP A 552 -10.25 -1.61 41.18
C ASP A 552 -9.35 -1.97 39.99
N ARG A 553 -9.71 -3.05 39.27
CA ARG A 553 -8.97 -3.56 38.12
C ARG A 553 -8.83 -2.54 36.99
N ALA A 554 -9.89 -1.81 36.65
CA ALA A 554 -9.84 -0.78 35.61
C ALA A 554 -8.76 0.27 35.90
N HIS A 555 -8.80 0.83 37.11
CA HIS A 555 -7.84 1.84 37.54
C HIS A 555 -6.43 1.26 37.74
N HIS A 556 -6.30 0.04 38.25
CA HIS A 556 -5.01 -0.66 38.37
C HIS A 556 -4.35 -0.90 37.01
N VAL A 557 -5.12 -1.33 36.01
CA VAL A 557 -4.62 -1.57 34.64
C VAL A 557 -4.19 -0.27 33.96
N GLU A 558 -4.94 0.81 34.16
CA GLU A 558 -4.60 2.14 33.63
C GLU A 558 -3.38 2.76 34.32
N ALA A 559 -3.35 2.79 35.66
CA ALA A 559 -2.34 3.51 36.43
C ALA A 559 -1.01 2.75 36.59
N VAL A 560 -1.02 1.41 36.59
CA VAL A 560 0.15 0.59 36.93
C VAL A 560 0.54 -0.35 35.79
N VAL A 561 -0.38 -1.21 35.32
CA VAL A 561 -0.03 -2.32 34.42
C VAL A 561 0.33 -1.83 33.01
N ARG A 562 -0.52 -1.04 32.35
CA ARG A 562 -0.27 -0.56 30.98
C ARG A 562 0.98 0.33 30.88
N PRO A 563 1.25 1.29 31.79
CA PRO A 563 2.50 2.05 31.79
C PRO A 563 3.76 1.18 31.94
N ALA A 564 3.70 0.13 32.76
CA ALA A 564 4.81 -0.80 32.95
C ALA A 564 5.07 -1.68 31.71
N LEU A 565 4.01 -2.21 31.08
CA LEU A 565 4.13 -2.98 29.85
C LEU A 565 4.61 -2.11 28.68
N ALA A 566 4.15 -0.85 28.59
CA ALA A 566 4.56 0.10 27.56
C ALA A 566 6.06 0.44 27.59
N ARG A 567 6.67 0.55 28.79
CA ARG A 567 8.11 0.81 28.94
C ARG A 567 9.01 -0.44 28.83
N GLY A 568 8.44 -1.63 28.70
CA GLY A 568 9.20 -2.88 28.53
C GLY A 568 9.45 -3.69 29.81
N ALA A 569 8.76 -3.36 30.92
CA ALA A 569 8.91 -4.09 32.18
C ALA A 569 8.19 -5.45 32.16
N VAL A 570 8.60 -6.36 33.04
CA VAL A 570 7.79 -7.54 33.37
C VAL A 570 6.84 -7.16 34.51
N VAL A 571 5.54 -7.37 34.32
CA VAL A 571 4.53 -7.17 35.38
C VAL A 571 4.15 -8.53 35.94
N VAL A 572 4.24 -8.68 37.26
CA VAL A 572 3.82 -9.87 38.01
C VAL A 572 2.69 -9.46 38.94
N THR A 573 1.48 -9.99 38.74
CA THR A 573 0.31 -9.72 39.59
C THR A 573 -0.11 -10.93 40.41
N ASP A 574 -0.42 -10.72 41.70
CA ASP A 574 -1.20 -11.66 42.51
C ASP A 574 -2.69 -11.39 42.29
N ARG A 575 -3.38 -12.35 41.67
CA ARG A 575 -4.74 -12.25 41.08
C ARG A 575 -4.87 -11.29 39.89
N TYR A 576 -5.81 -11.63 39.00
CA TYR A 576 -6.28 -10.81 37.88
C TYR A 576 -7.75 -11.16 37.52
N ILE A 577 -8.14 -11.11 36.24
CA ILE A 577 -9.51 -11.40 35.77
C ILE A 577 -9.97 -12.81 36.11
N ASP A 578 -9.10 -13.82 35.99
CA ASP A 578 -9.47 -15.22 36.16
C ASP A 578 -9.96 -15.48 37.61
N SER A 579 -9.37 -14.81 38.61
CA SER A 579 -9.90 -14.76 39.99
C SER A 579 -11.34 -14.29 40.07
N SER A 580 -11.74 -13.23 39.37
CA SER A 580 -13.13 -12.74 39.45
C SER A 580 -14.12 -13.74 38.84
N VAL A 581 -13.75 -14.45 37.76
CA VAL A 581 -14.60 -15.50 37.18
C VAL A 581 -14.75 -16.68 38.15
N ALA A 582 -13.68 -17.10 38.82
CA ALA A 582 -13.75 -18.17 39.82
C ALA A 582 -14.59 -17.76 41.05
N TYR A 583 -14.31 -16.62 41.68
CA TYR A 583 -14.97 -16.20 42.92
C TYR A 583 -16.36 -15.61 42.69
N GLN A 584 -16.50 -14.59 41.85
CA GLN A 584 -17.80 -13.93 41.60
C GLN A 584 -18.64 -14.64 40.53
N GLY A 585 -18.04 -15.41 39.62
CA GLY A 585 -18.78 -16.30 38.72
C GLY A 585 -19.21 -17.58 39.44
N ALA A 586 -18.31 -18.55 39.59
CA ALA A 586 -18.66 -19.88 40.11
C ALA A 586 -18.93 -19.90 41.64
N GLY A 587 -18.13 -19.20 42.44
CA GLY A 587 -18.32 -19.11 43.89
C GLY A 587 -19.66 -18.45 44.25
N ARG A 588 -19.89 -17.21 43.78
CA ARG A 588 -21.12 -16.43 44.02
C ARG A 588 -22.31 -16.75 43.08
N GLU A 589 -22.18 -17.76 42.22
CA GLU A 589 -23.21 -18.24 41.29
C GLU A 589 -23.81 -17.16 40.35
N LEU A 590 -22.97 -16.26 39.84
CA LEU A 590 -23.33 -15.33 38.77
C LEU A 590 -23.03 -15.94 37.38
N ASP A 591 -23.55 -15.31 36.31
CA ASP A 591 -23.07 -15.60 34.94
C ASP A 591 -21.59 -15.26 34.85
N GLY A 592 -20.71 -16.27 34.91
CA GLY A 592 -19.27 -16.11 34.73
C GLY A 592 -18.91 -15.43 33.40
N GLY A 593 -19.76 -15.59 32.38
CA GLY A 593 -19.65 -14.84 31.14
C GLY A 593 -19.93 -13.34 31.31
N ALA A 594 -20.81 -12.92 32.22
CA ALA A 594 -21.04 -11.51 32.54
C ALA A 594 -19.86 -10.93 33.32
N VAL A 595 -19.31 -11.70 34.27
CA VAL A 595 -18.12 -11.31 35.05
C VAL A 595 -16.89 -11.19 34.14
N GLN A 596 -16.73 -12.09 33.16
CA GLN A 596 -15.72 -11.95 32.11
C GLN A 596 -16.00 -10.72 31.24
N ARG A 597 -17.21 -10.53 30.70
CA ARG A 597 -17.53 -9.39 29.81
C ARG A 597 -17.27 -8.03 30.45
N ILE A 598 -17.62 -7.84 31.73
CA ILE A 598 -17.34 -6.57 32.42
C ILE A 598 -15.85 -6.40 32.74
N SER A 599 -15.13 -7.50 32.99
CA SER A 599 -13.67 -7.47 33.18
C SER A 599 -12.90 -7.21 31.88
N ASP A 600 -13.34 -7.79 30.76
CA ASP A 600 -12.81 -7.51 29.41
C ASP A 600 -12.98 -6.02 29.07
N TRP A 601 -14.14 -5.44 29.39
CA TRP A 601 -14.41 -4.02 29.16
C TRP A 601 -13.58 -3.12 30.08
N ALA A 602 -13.56 -3.40 31.39
CA ALA A 602 -12.80 -2.66 32.40
C ALA A 602 -11.29 -2.61 32.10
N THR A 603 -10.76 -3.63 31.40
CA THR A 603 -9.33 -3.75 31.10
C THR A 603 -8.96 -3.44 29.64
N ASP A 604 -9.93 -3.08 28.79
CA ASP A 604 -9.77 -2.98 27.33
C ASP A 604 -9.04 -4.23 26.75
N GLY A 605 -9.55 -5.41 27.11
CA GLY A 605 -9.09 -6.71 26.61
C GLY A 605 -7.66 -7.12 27.00
N LEU A 606 -7.04 -6.47 28.00
CA LEU A 606 -5.70 -6.85 28.45
C LEU A 606 -5.71 -8.23 29.14
N VAL A 607 -4.91 -9.16 28.61
CA VAL A 607 -4.74 -10.51 29.14
C VAL A 607 -3.27 -10.81 29.47
N PRO A 608 -2.98 -11.63 30.50
CA PRO A 608 -1.62 -12.09 30.77
C PRO A 608 -1.04 -12.90 29.60
N ALA A 609 0.27 -12.80 29.40
CA ALA A 609 1.03 -13.68 28.51
C ALA A 609 1.14 -15.10 29.09
N LEU A 610 1.17 -15.21 30.42
CA LEU A 610 1.12 -16.45 31.18
C LEU A 610 0.29 -16.25 32.45
N THR A 611 -0.62 -17.18 32.73
CA THR A 611 -1.30 -17.33 34.02
C THR A 611 -0.71 -18.56 34.72
N VAL A 612 -0.11 -18.38 35.88
CA VAL A 612 0.35 -19.46 36.75
C VAL A 612 -0.78 -19.80 37.71
N LEU A 613 -1.40 -20.97 37.55
CA LEU A 613 -2.43 -21.46 38.46
C LEU A 613 -1.81 -22.37 39.52
N LEU A 614 -1.88 -21.94 40.77
CA LEU A 614 -1.53 -22.76 41.94
C LEU A 614 -2.76 -23.56 42.37
N ASP A 615 -2.84 -24.82 41.93
CA ASP A 615 -3.89 -25.74 42.37
C ASP A 615 -3.50 -26.40 43.70
N VAL A 616 -4.45 -26.46 44.63
CA VAL A 616 -4.28 -27.08 45.95
C VAL A 616 -5.66 -27.40 46.49
N ASP A 617 -5.74 -28.44 47.32
CA ASP A 617 -7.01 -28.81 47.93
C ASP A 617 -7.54 -27.73 48.89
N PRO A 618 -8.84 -27.36 48.83
CA PRO A 618 -9.40 -26.33 49.70
C PRO A 618 -9.18 -26.59 51.19
N MET A 619 -9.23 -27.86 51.63
CA MET A 619 -9.06 -28.23 53.03
C MET A 619 -7.61 -28.08 53.49
N VAL A 620 -6.65 -28.43 52.62
CA VAL A 620 -5.21 -28.20 52.85
C VAL A 620 -4.92 -26.70 52.92
N SER A 621 -5.52 -25.92 52.02
CA SER A 621 -5.44 -24.45 52.03
C SER A 621 -6.03 -23.84 53.31
N LYS A 622 -7.19 -24.32 53.77
CA LYS A 622 -7.85 -23.86 55.01
C LYS A 622 -7.00 -24.16 56.24
N ALA A 623 -6.43 -25.37 56.33
CA ALA A 623 -5.49 -25.73 57.39
C ALA A 623 -4.22 -24.86 57.37
N ARG A 624 -3.66 -24.57 56.19
CA ARG A 624 -2.51 -23.65 56.05
C ARG A 624 -2.83 -22.24 56.55
N ARG A 625 -4.02 -21.70 56.27
CA ARG A 625 -4.46 -20.39 56.83
C ARG A 625 -4.61 -20.44 58.35
N ALA A 626 -5.24 -21.48 58.89
CA ALA A 626 -5.49 -21.63 60.33
C ALA A 626 -4.21 -21.73 61.18
N HIS A 627 -3.08 -22.12 60.58
CA HIS A 627 -1.77 -22.15 61.24
C HIS A 627 -0.93 -20.87 61.05
N ASP A 628 -1.37 -19.90 60.25
CA ASP A 628 -0.66 -18.63 60.06
C ASP A 628 -1.03 -17.61 61.16
N VAL A 629 -0.32 -17.73 62.29
CA VAL A 629 -0.48 -16.86 63.48
C VAL A 629 -0.15 -15.38 63.20
N THR A 630 0.34 -15.03 62.01
CA THR A 630 0.60 -13.63 61.62
C THR A 630 -0.59 -12.91 60.98
N ARG A 631 -1.69 -13.63 60.69
CA ARG A 631 -2.91 -13.08 60.07
C ARG A 631 -3.95 -12.64 61.09
N GLY A 632 -4.58 -11.49 60.85
CA GLY A 632 -5.64 -10.91 61.68
C GLY A 632 -7.02 -11.58 61.52
N GLY A 633 -7.08 -12.92 61.49
CA GLY A 633 -8.29 -13.70 61.18
C GLY A 633 -8.46 -14.02 59.69
N GLU A 634 -9.54 -14.74 59.35
CA GLU A 634 -9.96 -14.98 57.96
C GLU A 634 -10.65 -13.75 57.38
N ASP A 635 -10.39 -13.44 56.10
CA ASP A 635 -11.13 -12.39 55.39
C ASP A 635 -12.53 -12.85 54.92
N ARG A 636 -13.37 -11.91 54.47
CA ARG A 636 -14.77 -12.18 54.09
C ARG A 636 -14.94 -13.21 52.96
N LEU A 637 -13.92 -13.49 52.15
CA LEU A 637 -13.94 -14.55 51.14
C LEU A 637 -13.30 -15.84 51.66
N GLU A 638 -12.31 -15.74 52.55
CA GLU A 638 -11.70 -16.90 53.22
C GLU A 638 -12.70 -17.64 54.14
N ALA A 639 -13.63 -16.90 54.77
CA ALA A 639 -14.65 -17.40 55.70
C ALA A 639 -15.91 -18.03 55.04
N GLU A 640 -15.95 -18.17 53.71
CA GLU A 640 -17.08 -18.81 53.01
C GLU A 640 -17.14 -20.33 53.24
N PRO A 641 -18.32 -20.98 53.08
CA PRO A 641 -18.47 -22.43 53.24
C PRO A 641 -17.59 -23.24 52.27
N ASP A 642 -17.17 -24.44 52.65
CA ASP A 642 -16.19 -25.23 51.88
C ASP A 642 -16.62 -25.49 50.41
N GLY A 643 -17.93 -25.69 50.18
CA GLY A 643 -18.51 -25.84 48.83
C GLY A 643 -18.46 -24.58 47.94
N PHE A 644 -18.16 -23.39 48.49
CA PHE A 644 -17.79 -22.19 47.71
C PHE A 644 -16.37 -22.36 47.16
N HIS A 645 -15.41 -22.75 48.01
CA HIS A 645 -14.01 -22.95 47.64
C HIS A 645 -13.83 -24.12 46.66
N GLU A 646 -14.64 -25.19 46.77
CA GLU A 646 -14.71 -26.26 45.78
C GLU A 646 -15.10 -25.76 44.38
N ARG A 647 -16.14 -24.90 44.28
CA ARG A 647 -16.56 -24.28 43.01
C ARG A 647 -15.49 -23.36 42.45
N VAL A 648 -14.85 -22.56 43.30
CA VAL A 648 -13.71 -21.69 42.92
C VAL A 648 -12.57 -22.51 42.32
N ARG A 649 -12.17 -23.62 42.96
CA ARG A 649 -11.13 -24.53 42.44
C ARG A 649 -11.54 -25.17 41.11
N ALA A 650 -12.77 -25.68 41.02
CA ALA A 650 -13.29 -26.32 39.82
C ALA A 650 -13.30 -25.35 38.61
N GLU A 651 -13.69 -24.09 38.82
CA GLU A 651 -13.70 -23.08 37.75
C GLU A 651 -12.28 -22.69 37.32
N PHE A 652 -11.33 -22.50 38.25
CA PHE A 652 -9.92 -22.26 37.87
C PHE A 652 -9.36 -23.40 36.99
N LEU A 653 -9.62 -24.66 37.35
CA LEU A 653 -9.20 -25.83 36.57
C LEU A 653 -9.93 -25.90 35.21
N ALA A 654 -11.22 -25.52 35.15
CA ALA A 654 -11.98 -25.44 33.91
C ALA A 654 -11.47 -24.33 32.98
N LEU A 655 -11.08 -23.16 33.51
CA LEU A 655 -10.46 -22.07 32.75
C LEU A 655 -9.09 -22.48 32.20
N ALA A 656 -8.28 -23.15 33.02
CA ALA A 656 -6.98 -23.69 32.59
C ALA A 656 -7.13 -24.73 31.46
N ALA A 657 -8.07 -25.67 31.59
CA ALA A 657 -8.37 -26.67 30.57
C ALA A 657 -8.90 -26.06 29.25
N GLN A 658 -9.58 -24.91 29.31
CA GLN A 658 -10.02 -24.17 28.13
C GLN A 658 -8.90 -23.39 27.42
N ALA A 659 -7.82 -23.03 28.12
CA ALA A 659 -6.72 -22.22 27.59
C ALA A 659 -5.31 -22.75 27.96
N PRO A 660 -4.98 -24.03 27.69
CA PRO A 660 -3.72 -24.66 28.14
C PRO A 660 -2.44 -24.05 27.53
N HIS A 661 -2.56 -23.17 26.55
CA HIS A 661 -1.45 -22.39 25.99
C HIS A 661 -1.16 -21.06 26.74
N ARG A 662 -2.06 -20.66 27.66
CA ARG A 662 -1.93 -19.49 28.54
C ARG A 662 -1.65 -19.90 29.99
N TYR A 663 -1.99 -21.14 30.37
CA TYR A 663 -1.93 -21.61 31.75
C TYR A 663 -0.72 -22.51 32.03
N LEU A 664 -0.02 -22.22 33.12
CA LEU A 664 0.90 -23.13 33.80
C LEU A 664 0.24 -23.57 35.11
N VAL A 665 -0.31 -24.79 35.15
CA VAL A 665 -0.91 -25.35 36.37
C VAL A 665 0.17 -26.06 37.18
N ILE A 666 0.28 -25.73 38.46
CA ILE A 666 1.27 -26.30 39.38
C ILE A 666 0.55 -26.78 40.65
N ASP A 667 0.94 -27.97 41.12
CA ASP A 667 0.52 -28.49 42.42
C ASP A 667 1.20 -27.69 43.55
N ALA A 668 0.42 -26.86 44.24
CA ALA A 668 0.86 -26.10 45.41
C ALA A 668 0.83 -26.93 46.72
N GLY A 669 0.59 -28.24 46.64
CA GLY A 669 0.89 -29.22 47.70
C GLY A 669 2.40 -29.40 47.93
N LEU A 670 3.23 -29.18 46.91
CA LEU A 670 4.71 -29.22 46.94
C LEU A 670 5.32 -28.13 47.84
N SER A 671 6.64 -28.22 48.09
CA SER A 671 7.37 -27.17 48.83
C SER A 671 7.40 -25.84 48.06
N ALA A 672 7.59 -24.72 48.78
CA ALA A 672 7.63 -23.39 48.17
C ALA A 672 8.77 -23.26 47.15
N GLU A 673 9.88 -23.96 47.40
CA GLU A 673 11.09 -24.01 46.59
C GLU A 673 10.85 -24.80 45.28
N GLU A 674 10.20 -25.95 45.35
CA GLU A 674 9.83 -26.76 44.17
C GLU A 674 8.82 -26.04 43.28
N VAL A 675 7.76 -25.47 43.88
CA VAL A 675 6.78 -24.64 43.16
C VAL A 675 7.50 -23.48 42.46
N GLN A 676 8.41 -22.78 43.16
CA GLN A 676 9.16 -21.67 42.57
C GLN A 676 10.09 -22.12 41.43
N GLN A 677 10.69 -23.31 41.51
CA GLN A 677 11.50 -23.85 40.42
C GLN A 677 10.63 -24.07 39.15
N LEU A 678 9.45 -24.67 39.29
CA LEU A 678 8.50 -24.90 38.19
C LEU A 678 7.99 -23.57 37.59
N ILE A 679 7.68 -22.58 38.43
CA ILE A 679 7.30 -21.23 37.97
C ILE A 679 8.43 -20.60 37.14
N ARG A 680 9.67 -20.64 37.64
CA ARG A 680 10.84 -20.07 36.93
C ARG A 680 11.05 -20.74 35.57
N GLU A 681 10.88 -22.06 35.47
CA GLU A 681 11.05 -22.79 34.22
C GLU A 681 9.97 -22.44 33.17
N GLY A 682 8.70 -22.35 33.59
CA GLY A 682 7.62 -21.91 32.69
C GLY A 682 7.73 -20.44 32.29
N VAL A 683 8.05 -19.53 33.22
CA VAL A 683 8.19 -18.10 32.95
C VAL A 683 9.34 -17.82 31.97
N ARG A 684 10.47 -18.56 32.04
CA ARG A 684 11.58 -18.42 31.07
C ARG A 684 11.15 -18.54 29.61
N GLN A 685 10.10 -19.31 29.31
CA GLN A 685 9.62 -19.52 27.95
C GLN A 685 8.87 -18.30 27.37
N VAL A 686 8.42 -17.37 28.22
CA VAL A 686 7.68 -16.16 27.82
C VAL A 686 8.46 -14.86 28.06
N LEU A 687 9.68 -14.90 28.63
CA LEU A 687 10.48 -13.71 28.88
C LEU A 687 11.04 -13.09 27.59
N PRO A 688 11.10 -11.75 27.50
CA PRO A 688 11.81 -11.06 26.42
C PRO A 688 13.32 -11.10 26.70
N VAL A 689 14.15 -10.75 25.72
CA VAL A 689 15.57 -10.46 26.00
C VAL A 689 15.64 -9.23 26.92
N SER A 690 16.31 -9.33 28.07
CA SER A 690 16.40 -8.23 29.03
C SER A 690 17.11 -7.00 28.43
N ALA A 691 16.82 -5.80 28.95
CA ALA A 691 17.34 -4.55 28.38
C ALA A 691 18.89 -4.51 28.41
N ARG A 692 19.49 -5.02 29.50
CA ARG A 692 20.93 -5.24 29.62
C ARG A 692 21.48 -6.13 28.51
N ARG A 693 20.89 -7.31 28.31
CA ARG A 693 21.35 -8.26 27.27
C ARG A 693 21.07 -7.78 25.84
N ARG A 694 20.11 -6.85 25.65
CA ARG A 694 19.95 -6.11 24.38
C ARG A 694 21.12 -5.15 24.14
N ALA A 695 21.47 -4.31 25.11
CA ALA A 695 22.63 -3.42 25.00
C ALA A 695 23.95 -4.20 24.72
N GLU A 696 24.19 -5.28 25.46
CA GLU A 696 25.33 -6.20 25.25
C GLU A 696 25.36 -6.85 23.84
N LEU A 697 24.21 -6.91 23.15
CA LEU A 697 24.10 -7.44 21.78
C LEU A 697 24.22 -6.34 20.73
N ASP A 698 23.58 -5.19 20.94
CA ASP A 698 23.60 -4.04 20.04
C ASP A 698 25.01 -3.43 19.94
N GLU A 699 25.76 -3.40 21.03
CA GLU A 699 27.18 -3.00 21.07
C GLU A 699 28.04 -3.91 20.16
N ARG A 700 27.93 -5.23 20.34
CA ARG A 700 28.65 -6.22 19.51
C ARG A 700 28.23 -6.17 18.03
N LEU A 701 26.96 -5.91 17.75
CA LEU A 701 26.46 -5.71 16.39
C LEU A 701 26.99 -4.41 15.76
N ALA A 702 27.22 -3.36 16.55
CA ALA A 702 27.89 -2.14 16.10
C ALA A 702 29.37 -2.36 15.80
N GLU A 703 30.09 -3.14 16.61
CA GLU A 703 31.49 -3.54 16.36
C GLU A 703 31.62 -4.37 15.06
N GLU A 704 30.76 -5.38 14.88
CA GLU A 704 30.69 -6.14 13.63
C GLU A 704 30.31 -5.25 12.44
N GLY A 705 29.38 -4.31 12.62
CA GLY A 705 28.97 -3.34 11.61
C GLY A 705 30.13 -2.46 11.13
N GLN A 706 30.86 -1.85 12.06
CA GLN A 706 32.06 -1.06 11.76
C GLN A 706 33.14 -1.91 11.07
N THR A 707 33.33 -3.15 11.50
CA THR A 707 34.31 -4.07 10.91
C THR A 707 33.95 -4.41 9.46
N ARG A 708 32.66 -4.68 9.19
CA ARG A 708 32.15 -4.91 7.83
C ARG A 708 32.24 -3.64 6.96
N GLU A 709 31.98 -2.46 7.50
CA GLU A 709 32.11 -1.20 6.77
C GLU A 709 33.57 -0.88 6.41
N ARG A 710 34.52 -1.09 7.34
CA ARG A 710 35.96 -0.97 7.07
C ARG A 710 36.41 -1.92 5.95
N ARG A 711 35.96 -3.17 5.99
CA ARG A 711 36.23 -4.17 4.95
C ARG A 711 35.63 -3.76 3.60
N ALA A 712 34.37 -3.33 3.57
CA ALA A 712 33.70 -2.90 2.34
C ALA A 712 34.36 -1.66 1.71
N LYS A 713 34.87 -0.73 2.53
CA LYS A 713 35.68 0.42 2.05
C LYS A 713 36.99 -0.03 1.41
N ALA A 714 37.72 -0.95 2.03
CA ALA A 714 38.95 -1.51 1.47
C ALA A 714 38.71 -2.29 0.17
N GLU A 715 37.68 -3.13 0.11
CA GLU A 715 37.30 -3.86 -1.11
C GLU A 715 36.89 -2.89 -2.25
N ALA A 716 36.15 -1.81 -1.93
CA ALA A 716 35.80 -0.77 -2.89
C ALA A 716 37.00 0.08 -3.37
N GLU A 717 38.00 0.28 -2.51
CA GLU A 717 39.24 1.00 -2.85
C GLU A 717 40.12 0.16 -3.80
N VAL A 718 40.26 -1.14 -3.56
CA VAL A 718 40.92 -2.08 -4.49
C VAL A 718 40.20 -2.10 -5.84
N LEU A 719 38.87 -2.14 -5.85
CA LEU A 719 38.06 -2.09 -7.08
C LEU A 719 38.25 -0.77 -7.87
N ARG A 720 38.41 0.37 -7.20
CA ARG A 720 38.75 1.65 -7.87
C ARG A 720 40.14 1.59 -8.48
N MET A 721 41.12 1.05 -7.75
CA MET A 721 42.50 0.97 -8.22
C MET A 721 42.65 0.04 -9.44
N ASP A 722 41.96 -1.10 -9.47
CA ASP A 722 41.88 -1.97 -10.66
C ASP A 722 41.16 -1.28 -11.84
N ALA A 723 40.06 -0.55 -11.60
CA ALA A 723 39.37 0.20 -12.64
C ALA A 723 40.27 1.28 -13.28
N ASP A 724 41.04 2.02 -12.48
CA ASP A 724 41.93 3.07 -12.98
C ASP A 724 43.21 2.49 -13.63
N LEU A 725 43.71 1.34 -13.17
CA LEU A 725 44.72 0.54 -13.89
C LEU A 725 44.22 0.09 -15.27
N LYS A 726 42.95 -0.32 -15.37
CA LYS A 726 42.31 -0.69 -16.65
C LYS A 726 42.14 0.52 -17.57
N ARG A 727 41.78 1.70 -17.06
CA ARG A 727 41.76 2.95 -17.86
C ARG A 727 43.12 3.23 -18.48
N ARG A 728 44.19 3.26 -17.67
CA ARG A 728 45.57 3.53 -18.14
C ARG A 728 45.99 2.60 -19.26
N ARG A 729 45.72 1.29 -19.14
CA ARG A 729 46.00 0.30 -20.19
C ARG A 729 45.22 0.55 -21.50
N VAL A 730 44.02 1.12 -21.44
CA VAL A 730 43.23 1.48 -22.63
C VAL A 730 43.74 2.79 -23.26
N GLU A 731 44.15 3.77 -22.44
CA GLU A 731 44.80 5.00 -22.92
C GLU A 731 46.13 4.68 -23.63
N GLU A 732 47.02 3.92 -22.99
CA GLU A 732 48.29 3.45 -23.58
C GLU A 732 48.07 2.67 -24.89
N ALA A 733 47.00 1.88 -24.99
CA ALA A 733 46.66 1.14 -26.20
C ALA A 733 46.23 2.08 -27.34
N ARG A 734 45.45 3.13 -27.04
CA ARG A 734 45.05 4.17 -28.01
C ARG A 734 46.24 4.98 -28.50
N GLU A 735 47.13 5.42 -27.60
CA GLU A 735 48.35 6.15 -27.97
C GLU A 735 49.26 5.32 -28.90
N ARG A 736 49.37 4.01 -28.64
CA ARG A 736 50.09 3.06 -29.52
C ARG A 736 49.39 2.80 -30.86
N GLU A 737 48.07 2.99 -30.95
CA GLU A 737 47.35 2.91 -32.22
C GLU A 737 47.44 4.21 -33.02
N GLU A 738 47.29 5.38 -32.38
CA GLU A 738 47.43 6.68 -33.01
C GLU A 738 48.84 6.92 -33.57
N SER A 739 49.88 6.60 -32.79
CA SER A 739 51.27 6.68 -33.27
C SER A 739 51.52 5.76 -34.48
N ARG A 740 50.93 4.56 -34.49
CA ARG A 740 50.96 3.65 -35.65
C ARG A 740 50.17 4.16 -36.87
N ARG A 741 49.08 4.91 -36.66
CA ARG A 741 48.33 5.56 -37.75
C ARG A 741 49.16 6.70 -38.35
N ARG A 742 49.66 7.63 -37.52
CA ARG A 742 50.51 8.75 -37.96
C ARG A 742 51.73 8.28 -38.76
N ALA A 743 52.41 7.22 -38.31
CA ALA A 743 53.55 6.63 -39.02
C ALA A 743 53.18 5.99 -40.38
N ARG A 744 51.93 5.53 -40.57
CA ARG A 744 51.42 5.09 -41.89
C ARG A 744 51.10 6.29 -42.77
N ASP A 745 50.38 7.27 -42.23
CA ASP A 745 50.01 8.50 -42.95
C ASP A 745 51.25 9.26 -43.46
N GLU A 746 52.36 9.22 -42.73
CA GLU A 746 53.66 9.77 -43.15
C GLU A 746 54.34 8.93 -44.24
N ALA A 747 54.32 7.59 -44.12
CA ALA A 747 54.88 6.70 -45.14
C ALA A 747 54.10 6.75 -46.47
N GLU A 748 52.77 6.84 -46.43
CA GLU A 748 51.94 7.01 -47.63
C GLU A 748 52.22 8.35 -48.33
N ARG A 749 52.48 9.43 -47.59
CA ARG A 749 52.91 10.72 -48.16
C ARG A 749 54.31 10.66 -48.77
N GLN A 750 55.23 9.90 -48.19
CA GLN A 750 56.57 9.69 -48.79
C GLN A 750 56.45 8.96 -50.12
N LEU A 751 55.70 7.86 -50.17
CA LEU A 751 55.43 7.10 -51.41
C LEU A 751 54.73 7.96 -52.48
N GLN A 752 53.77 8.82 -52.09
CA GLN A 752 53.14 9.76 -53.02
C GLN A 752 54.13 10.81 -53.57
N GLN A 753 55.04 11.34 -52.73
CA GLN A 753 56.07 12.28 -53.18
C GLN A 753 57.14 11.63 -54.07
N GLU A 754 57.44 10.34 -53.87
CA GLU A 754 58.32 9.58 -54.75
C GLU A 754 57.64 9.30 -56.10
N ALA A 755 56.38 8.83 -56.09
CA ALA A 755 55.60 8.64 -57.31
C ALA A 755 55.41 9.94 -58.12
N GLU A 756 55.18 11.09 -57.46
CA GLU A 756 55.15 12.40 -58.15
C GLU A 756 56.50 12.79 -58.76
N ARG A 757 57.63 12.44 -58.12
CA ARG A 757 58.97 12.70 -58.67
C ARG A 757 59.25 11.82 -59.88
N GLU A 758 58.89 10.54 -59.83
CA GLU A 758 59.00 9.62 -60.97
C GLU A 758 58.12 10.06 -62.14
N LEU A 759 56.87 10.46 -61.88
CA LEU A 759 55.96 10.96 -62.92
C LEU A 759 56.52 12.22 -63.59
N ARG A 760 56.99 13.21 -62.80
CA ARG A 760 57.61 14.43 -63.35
C ARG A 760 58.92 14.14 -64.09
N ALA A 761 59.69 13.12 -63.68
CA ALA A 761 60.87 12.67 -64.41
C ALA A 761 60.50 12.07 -65.76
N GLN A 762 59.49 11.20 -65.81
CA GLN A 762 58.95 10.61 -67.05
C GLN A 762 58.37 11.69 -67.98
N GLU A 763 57.60 12.66 -67.47
CA GLU A 763 57.14 13.81 -68.25
C GLU A 763 58.31 14.64 -68.80
N SER A 764 59.39 14.82 -68.02
CA SER A 764 60.59 15.53 -68.48
C SER A 764 61.35 14.78 -69.59
N GLN A 765 61.36 13.44 -69.58
CA GLN A 765 61.87 12.62 -70.69
C GLN A 765 60.97 12.74 -71.91
N ARG A 766 59.66 12.58 -71.75
CA ARG A 766 58.67 12.63 -72.84
C ARG A 766 58.67 13.98 -73.55
N ASN A 767 58.84 15.07 -72.81
CA ASN A 767 58.99 16.42 -73.37
C ASN A 767 60.32 16.61 -74.12
N ARG A 768 61.41 15.94 -73.72
CA ARG A 768 62.66 15.94 -74.50
C ARG A 768 62.50 15.14 -75.79
N GLU A 769 61.94 13.94 -75.71
CA GLU A 769 61.65 13.09 -76.88
C GLU A 769 60.72 13.80 -77.88
N GLU A 770 59.72 14.56 -77.41
CA GLU A 770 58.87 15.34 -78.30
C GLU A 770 59.57 16.59 -78.89
N VAL A 771 60.47 17.24 -78.14
CA VAL A 771 61.32 18.32 -78.68
C VAL A 771 62.28 17.80 -79.74
N ASP A 772 62.95 16.68 -79.49
CA ASP A 772 63.86 16.03 -80.43
C ASP A 772 63.12 15.52 -81.68
N ARG A 773 61.91 14.97 -81.51
CA ARG A 773 61.01 14.63 -82.63
C ARG A 773 60.70 15.86 -83.46
N ARG A 774 60.25 16.97 -82.87
CA ARG A 774 59.92 18.20 -83.59
C ARG A 774 61.15 18.83 -84.27
N ALA A 775 62.34 18.67 -83.69
CA ALA A 775 63.60 19.05 -84.34
C ALA A 775 63.89 18.19 -85.59
N SER A 776 63.64 16.88 -85.53
CA SER A 776 63.77 15.98 -86.69
C SER A 776 62.71 16.24 -87.77
N GLU A 777 61.47 16.54 -87.39
CA GLU A 777 60.38 16.91 -88.30
C GLU A 777 60.65 18.26 -88.98
N ALA A 778 61.21 19.25 -88.26
CA ALA A 778 61.67 20.51 -88.81
C ALA A 778 62.87 20.34 -89.77
N ALA A 779 63.80 19.43 -89.46
CA ALA A 779 64.91 19.10 -90.35
C ALA A 779 64.43 18.41 -91.65
N ALA A 780 63.41 17.54 -91.56
CA ALA A 780 62.78 16.92 -92.73
C ALA A 780 62.01 17.94 -93.60
N ALA A 781 61.34 18.91 -92.98
CA ALA A 781 60.60 19.97 -93.67
C ALA A 781 61.50 20.93 -94.49
N ALA A 782 62.80 21.00 -94.17
CA ALA A 782 63.76 21.84 -94.90
C ALA A 782 64.26 21.23 -96.23
N ALA A 783 63.87 19.99 -96.56
CA ALA A 783 64.47 19.21 -97.66
C ALA A 783 63.74 19.28 -99.01
N LEU A 784 62.59 19.96 -99.11
CA LEU A 784 61.78 20.03 -100.34
C LEU A 784 61.40 21.48 -100.70
N GLY A 785 61.78 21.91 -101.91
CA GLY A 785 61.59 23.27 -102.41
C GLY A 785 60.20 23.58 -102.98
N PRO A 786 59.91 24.86 -103.29
CA PRO A 786 58.56 25.34 -103.58
C PRO A 786 58.10 25.14 -105.05
N VAL A 787 56.79 24.96 -105.23
CA VAL A 787 56.06 25.02 -106.51
C VAL A 787 54.77 25.85 -106.30
N THR A 788 54.22 26.43 -107.36
CA THR A 788 53.39 27.65 -107.31
C THR A 788 51.92 27.48 -107.74
N GLU A 789 51.05 28.27 -107.11
CA GLU A 789 49.82 28.88 -107.68
C GLU A 789 48.52 28.01 -107.83
N PRO A 790 47.31 28.59 -108.13
CA PRO A 790 46.21 28.53 -107.15
C PRO A 790 44.82 28.10 -107.71
N VAL A 791 43.78 28.01 -106.85
CA VAL A 791 42.34 28.17 -107.22
C VAL A 791 41.44 28.45 -105.98
N GLN A 792 40.14 28.78 -106.18
CA GLN A 792 39.22 29.39 -105.20
C GLN A 792 37.98 28.54 -104.78
N MET A 793 37.39 28.87 -103.61
CA MET A 793 35.94 28.71 -103.24
C MET A 793 35.38 27.25 -103.07
N PRO A 794 34.13 27.04 -102.57
CA PRO A 794 33.46 27.53 -101.34
C PRO A 794 32.80 26.38 -100.49
N PRO A 795 32.11 26.64 -99.34
CA PRO A 795 31.65 25.58 -98.41
C PRO A 795 30.13 25.29 -98.38
N ARG A 796 29.67 24.13 -97.84
CA ARG A 796 28.39 24.00 -97.09
C ARG A 796 28.06 22.66 -96.37
N SER A 797 27.61 22.80 -95.11
CA SER A 797 26.47 22.16 -94.38
C SER A 797 26.12 20.64 -94.42
N VAL A 798 26.09 20.06 -93.21
CA VAL A 798 24.95 19.36 -92.53
C VAL A 798 24.24 18.18 -93.23
N GLN A 799 24.27 17.01 -92.58
CA GLN A 799 23.07 16.27 -92.13
C GLN A 799 23.39 15.21 -91.05
N ALA A 800 22.36 14.77 -90.32
CA ALA A 800 22.40 13.77 -89.24
C ALA A 800 21.29 12.72 -89.44
N PRO A 801 21.23 11.68 -88.60
CA PRO A 801 19.96 11.45 -87.88
C PRO A 801 20.12 11.04 -86.40
N GLY A 802 19.07 11.22 -85.61
CA GLY A 802 18.86 10.51 -84.33
C GLY A 802 18.13 9.16 -84.55
N ALA A 803 17.60 8.46 -83.55
CA ALA A 803 17.58 8.64 -82.08
C ALA A 803 17.36 7.22 -81.47
N ASP A 804 16.96 6.91 -80.23
CA ASP A 804 16.51 7.62 -79.00
C ASP A 804 16.61 6.57 -77.84
N ALA A 805 16.39 6.77 -76.53
CA ALA A 805 15.97 7.88 -75.66
C ALA A 805 16.41 7.55 -74.19
N TRP A 806 15.90 8.29 -73.20
CA TRP A 806 15.90 8.02 -71.73
C TRP A 806 17.26 8.11 -70.96
N GLY A 807 17.37 9.18 -70.16
CA GLY A 807 18.29 9.31 -69.01
C GLY A 807 17.48 9.57 -67.73
N PRO A 808 17.89 10.44 -66.77
CA PRO A 808 19.15 11.19 -66.62
C PRO A 808 19.86 10.80 -65.27
N ALA A 809 20.74 11.53 -64.58
CA ALA A 809 21.35 12.88 -64.70
C ALA A 809 22.71 12.91 -63.96
N GLU A 810 23.55 13.94 -64.19
CA GLU A 810 24.75 14.24 -63.40
C GLU A 810 24.88 15.74 -63.07
N PRO A 811 25.58 16.12 -61.96
CA PRO A 811 25.89 17.51 -61.62
C PRO A 811 27.33 17.92 -62.01
N THR A 812 27.49 18.97 -62.81
CA THR A 812 28.82 19.54 -63.14
C THR A 812 29.32 20.55 -62.10
N VAL A 813 30.57 20.38 -61.66
CA VAL A 813 31.35 21.39 -60.91
C VAL A 813 32.16 22.27 -61.86
N ARG A 814 32.32 23.57 -61.55
CA ARG A 814 33.37 24.43 -62.14
C ARG A 814 33.91 25.42 -61.09
N VAL A 815 35.19 25.76 -61.21
CA VAL A 815 36.02 26.48 -60.22
C VAL A 815 36.26 27.93 -60.65
N GLN A 816 36.51 28.84 -59.69
CA GLN A 816 37.24 30.09 -59.91
C GLN A 816 38.09 30.49 -58.67
N PRO A 817 39.37 30.90 -58.82
CA PRO A 817 40.27 31.24 -57.70
C PRO A 817 40.62 32.74 -57.58
N VAL A 818 41.21 33.16 -56.45
CA VAL A 818 41.79 34.51 -56.20
C VAL A 818 43.10 34.39 -55.37
N GLN A 819 44.01 35.38 -55.47
CA GLN A 819 45.36 35.43 -54.85
C GLN A 819 45.49 36.51 -53.72
N PRO A 820 46.63 36.59 -52.97
CA PRO A 820 46.66 37.13 -51.58
C PRO A 820 47.48 38.45 -51.35
N GLU A 821 47.70 38.78 -50.06
CA GLU A 821 48.59 39.81 -49.44
C GLU A 821 48.11 41.29 -49.46
N PRO A 822 48.54 42.21 -48.52
CA PRO A 822 49.49 42.03 -47.39
C PRO A 822 49.09 42.59 -45.98
N TYR A 823 49.92 42.19 -45.01
CA TYR A 823 50.27 42.66 -43.64
C TYR A 823 49.70 43.96 -42.98
N SER A 824 49.08 43.82 -41.79
CA SER A 824 49.22 44.58 -40.50
C SER A 824 48.07 44.17 -39.54
N GLY A 825 48.07 44.26 -38.21
CA GLY A 825 49.01 44.65 -37.15
C GLY A 825 48.32 44.46 -35.76
N ASP A 826 49.07 44.44 -34.66
CA ASP A 826 48.63 44.45 -33.23
C ASP A 826 47.65 43.39 -32.65
N THR A 827 48.25 42.47 -31.89
CA THR A 827 47.85 41.91 -30.57
C THR A 827 46.37 41.67 -30.20
N ASN A 828 46.04 40.41 -29.87
CA ASN A 828 45.02 40.05 -28.86
C ASN A 828 45.48 38.78 -28.09
N PRO A 829 45.08 38.57 -26.81
CA PRO A 829 45.85 37.70 -25.90
C PRO A 829 45.38 36.23 -25.79
N VAL A 830 46.25 35.43 -25.17
CA VAL A 830 46.09 34.01 -24.82
C VAL A 830 44.78 33.71 -24.06
N PRO A 831 44.04 32.64 -24.40
CA PRO A 831 42.87 32.21 -23.63
C PRO A 831 43.29 31.66 -22.25
N GLN A 832 43.12 32.47 -21.20
CA GLN A 832 43.31 32.00 -19.82
C GLN A 832 42.19 31.07 -19.36
N ARG A 833 42.48 30.23 -18.37
CA ARG A 833 41.49 29.41 -17.67
C ARG A 833 40.39 30.31 -17.07
N PRO A 834 39.11 29.90 -17.08
CA PRO A 834 38.08 30.63 -16.34
C PRO A 834 38.41 30.60 -14.84
N LEU A 835 38.48 31.78 -14.21
CA LEU A 835 38.57 31.87 -12.77
C LEU A 835 37.33 31.26 -12.11
N ARG A 836 37.50 30.66 -10.94
CA ARG A 836 36.37 30.39 -10.05
C ARG A 836 35.70 31.72 -9.69
N PRO A 837 34.36 31.80 -9.66
CA PRO A 837 33.69 32.86 -8.93
C PRO A 837 34.19 32.85 -7.48
N GLN A 838 34.61 34.00 -6.97
CA GLN A 838 34.76 34.16 -5.53
C GLN A 838 33.36 34.05 -4.91
N LEU A 839 33.21 33.18 -3.91
CA LEU A 839 32.02 33.22 -3.06
C LEU A 839 32.05 34.55 -2.28
N PRO A 840 30.93 35.28 -2.16
CA PRO A 840 30.84 36.32 -1.15
C PRO A 840 31.07 35.69 0.23
N GLU A 841 31.67 36.43 1.16
CA GLU A 841 31.87 35.94 2.52
C GLU A 841 30.52 35.52 3.14
N PRO A 842 30.49 34.43 3.93
CA PRO A 842 29.28 34.05 4.63
C PRO A 842 28.93 35.15 5.63
N ALA A 843 27.80 35.83 5.42
CA ALA A 843 27.23 36.74 6.41
C ALA A 843 27.14 36.01 7.77
N PRO A 844 27.44 36.70 8.89
CA PRO A 844 27.46 36.06 10.20
C PRO A 844 26.12 35.38 10.46
N ALA A 845 26.18 34.13 10.93
CA ALA A 845 25.00 33.29 11.07
C ALA A 845 23.92 34.01 11.89
N PRO A 846 22.63 33.92 11.49
CA PRO A 846 21.55 34.53 12.25
C PRO A 846 21.62 33.98 13.68
N GLN A 847 21.74 34.89 14.65
CA GLN A 847 21.73 34.51 16.06
C GLN A 847 20.47 33.67 16.30
N ARG A 848 20.63 32.53 17.00
CA ARG A 848 19.47 31.75 17.43
C ARG A 848 18.53 32.73 18.17
N PRO A 849 17.21 32.72 17.90
CA PRO A 849 16.30 33.40 18.81
C PRO A 849 16.57 32.84 20.20
N ALA A 850 16.70 33.73 21.18
CA ALA A 850 16.90 33.31 22.56
C ALA A 850 15.77 32.32 22.95
N PRO A 851 16.05 31.31 23.80
CA PRO A 851 14.95 30.56 24.39
C PRO A 851 13.96 31.56 25.03
N PRO A 852 12.64 31.31 24.96
CA PRO A 852 11.70 32.16 25.68
C PRO A 852 12.13 32.23 27.15
N PRO A 853 12.03 33.40 27.82
CA PRO A 853 12.46 33.53 29.20
C PRO A 853 11.77 32.45 30.01
N THR A 854 12.56 31.66 30.74
CA THR A 854 12.03 30.62 31.62
C THR A 854 11.06 31.29 32.57
N ALA A 855 9.76 31.03 32.39
CA ALA A 855 8.79 31.37 33.40
C ALA A 855 9.21 30.61 34.65
N ALA A 856 9.68 31.33 35.66
CA ALA A 856 10.04 30.72 36.93
C ALA A 856 8.82 29.96 37.42
N MET A 857 8.96 28.65 37.67
CA MET A 857 8.04 28.03 38.60
C MET A 857 8.20 28.80 39.92
N PRO A 858 7.12 29.17 40.62
CA PRO A 858 7.27 29.63 41.99
C PRO A 858 7.98 28.53 42.77
N GLU A 859 9.01 28.89 43.52
CA GLU A 859 9.54 28.00 44.55
C GLU A 859 8.40 27.71 45.52
N ILE A 860 8.05 26.43 45.67
CA ILE A 860 7.16 26.01 46.73
C ILE A 860 8.00 26.05 48.00
N ASP A 861 7.92 27.16 48.73
CA ASP A 861 8.45 27.27 50.08
C ASP A 861 7.75 26.23 50.97
N VAL A 862 8.51 25.26 51.48
CA VAL A 862 8.01 24.15 52.29
C VAL A 862 8.11 24.49 53.79
N THR A 863 7.94 25.76 54.17
CA THR A 863 8.28 26.25 55.52
C THR A 863 7.41 27.40 56.07
N ALA A 864 6.09 27.44 55.83
CA ALA A 864 5.18 28.30 56.60
C ALA A 864 3.73 27.78 56.69
N LEU A 865 3.15 27.80 57.91
CA LEU A 865 1.72 27.68 58.26
C LEU A 865 1.02 26.38 57.81
N ASP A 866 0.60 25.44 58.67
CA ASP A 866 0.62 25.33 60.13
C ASP A 866 -0.03 26.48 60.94
N GLN A 867 -1.28 26.81 60.58
CA GLN A 867 -2.29 27.32 61.50
C GLN A 867 -3.68 27.30 60.85
N ASP A 868 -4.50 26.30 61.22
CA ASP A 868 -5.86 26.48 61.76
C ASP A 868 -6.57 25.11 61.80
N GLU A 869 -6.73 24.58 63.02
CA GLU A 869 -7.72 23.55 63.32
C GLU A 869 -9.13 24.18 63.44
N ASP A 870 -10.14 23.35 63.74
CA ASP A 870 -11.54 23.75 63.97
C ASP A 870 -12.28 24.44 62.80
N ARG A 871 -13.06 23.64 62.05
CA ARG A 871 -14.52 23.81 62.17
C ARG A 871 -15.38 22.60 61.81
N THR A 872 -16.27 22.35 62.75
CA THR A 872 -17.26 21.29 62.90
C THR A 872 -18.16 21.03 61.69
N ILE A 873 -18.54 19.76 61.52
CA ILE A 873 -19.62 19.31 60.63
C ILE A 873 -20.98 19.87 61.10
N HIS A 874 -21.85 20.23 60.16
CA HIS A 874 -23.30 20.30 60.43
C HIS A 874 -24.11 19.71 59.26
N LEU A 875 -24.87 18.66 59.57
CA LEU A 875 -26.03 18.24 58.79
C LEU A 875 -27.28 18.98 59.30
N PRO A 876 -28.29 19.23 58.46
CA PRO A 876 -29.65 19.51 58.91
C PRO A 876 -30.48 18.22 58.92
N ASP A 877 -31.13 17.95 60.04
CA ASP A 877 -32.05 16.81 60.21
C ASP A 877 -33.35 16.99 59.40
N GLY A 878 -34.12 15.89 59.28
CA GLY A 878 -35.49 15.91 58.78
C GLY A 878 -36.48 15.50 59.87
N ASP A 879 -37.73 15.95 59.75
CA ASP A 879 -38.88 15.46 60.53
C ASP A 879 -40.17 15.57 59.65
N PRO A 880 -41.38 15.23 60.10
CA PRO A 880 -42.05 14.04 59.62
C PRO A 880 -43.27 14.33 58.73
N GLY A 881 -43.82 13.29 58.10
CA GLY A 881 -45.00 13.41 57.24
C GLY A 881 -46.33 13.31 57.99
N GLU A 882 -47.39 13.86 57.39
CA GLU A 882 -48.77 13.53 57.76
C GLU A 882 -49.66 13.42 56.51
N THR A 883 -50.81 12.75 56.66
CA THR A 883 -51.68 12.33 55.55
C THR A 883 -52.72 13.39 55.18
N GLY A 884 -53.01 13.54 53.87
CA GLY A 884 -54.13 14.35 53.38
C GLY A 884 -54.62 13.89 52.02
N GLU A 885 -55.94 13.69 51.88
CA GLU A 885 -56.53 13.11 50.68
C GLU A 885 -56.87 14.14 49.56
N ASN A 886 -56.81 13.63 48.33
CA ASN A 886 -57.66 13.97 47.16
C ASN A 886 -59.12 14.29 47.63
N PRO A 887 -59.97 15.12 46.94
CA PRO A 887 -60.05 15.04 45.48
C PRO A 887 -60.68 16.21 44.65
N LEU A 888 -60.82 15.92 43.34
CA LEU A 888 -61.81 16.45 42.36
C LEU A 888 -61.54 17.75 41.56
N ARG A 889 -61.30 17.50 40.26
CA ARG A 889 -62.05 18.01 39.09
C ARG A 889 -61.73 19.38 38.44
N ARG A 890 -61.34 19.22 37.15
CA ARG A 890 -61.99 19.70 35.90
C ARG A 890 -61.37 20.90 35.15
N ARG A 891 -60.97 20.57 33.91
CA ARG A 891 -60.98 21.37 32.66
C ARG A 891 -60.03 22.58 32.58
N GLY A 892 -59.19 22.72 31.54
CA GLY A 892 -58.87 21.81 30.43
C GLY A 892 -58.47 22.51 29.12
N ARG A 893 -58.39 21.72 28.04
CA ARG A 893 -58.17 22.10 26.61
C ARG A 893 -56.79 22.71 26.23
N ARG A 894 -56.06 21.88 25.47
CA ARG A 894 -55.44 22.14 24.15
C ARG A 894 -54.51 23.36 23.94
N GLN A 895 -53.30 23.02 23.49
CA GLN A 895 -52.61 23.55 22.30
C GLN A 895 -52.37 25.07 22.21
N ALA A 896 -51.13 25.45 22.50
CA ALA A 896 -50.25 26.00 21.46
C ALA A 896 -49.01 25.07 21.36
#